data_AF-A0A928KY15-F1
#
_entry.id   AF-A0A928KY15-F1
#
_cell.length_a   1.000
_cell.length_b   1.000
_cell.length_c   1.000
_cell.angle_alpha   90.00
_cell.angle_beta   90.00
_cell.angle_gamma   90.00
#
_symmetry.space_group_name_H-M   'P 1'
#
loop_
_entity.id
_entity.type
_entity.pdbx_description
1 polymer ?
#
loop_
_entity_poly.entity_id
_entity_poly.type
_entity_poly.pdbx_seq_one_letter_code
_entity_poly.pdbx_strand_id
1 'polypeptide(L)'
;MFDDNSKVINVDIDKEMRKSFLEYSMSVIVARALPDVRDGLKPVHRRIIYTMNESKNTYDKPYRKCAYTVGEVLGKYHPHGDASVYDALVRLAQKFSLRYPLIDGHGNFGNIDGDPAAAYRYTEARMSKMAGEMLTDIEKDTIPYTTNYDDKLKEPVVLPSRFPNLLVNGSVGIAVGMATNIPPHNLGEIIDAIDLVMENPDATLDEIMEFVKGPDFPTGGIIMGRAGIRAAYGTGRGKITLRANTTIEEIKGRQCIIIHEIPYMVNKSRLVESMANLAKEKRIEGIHFIRDESGREGMRIVVELKKDAIPQIVLNKLFSYTQLQDTVGVIMIALVNGEPKVLTLKQCIQEYIKFQVEVIRRRTEFELKKAKARAHILEGLCIATDNIDEVVEICKTSDNIPHSKQRLQERFALTEVQADAIVQMTLGKLTGLERQKLEDELEELHKKIKEMEEILADESKIHGIIREELAEIRRKFSDDRKTQIETVSGEVDIEDLIPVEDCVVTYTNKGYIKRMTLDTYKTQNRGGRGVQGMKQREEDFVEEMFICSTHDNILFITNKGIMYKLKCYEVPEGSKSSRGVNAVNLLPLEEGEKIAAMIRTSDFDEGKYIVMVTRNGKIKRTALPAYKNVRKNGLIAIGLDEGDEIAGVRMTSGDSELFIATRNGMAIRIAENKMRALSRSAHGVKAIKLRNDDAVVSMARMREGATLLTITEKGYGRRTALDAYKVQNRGGFGLKNYSVSEKNGYVCGIKVVDETDDAIMISNDGIVIRIRCSDVRVMGRYAAGVKVMRVTDDSKVVSFTRAEHDDEAETQEVEHPTEEEIRQDALNSAAEQSEAENAVDEPAEDEE
;
A
#
# COMPACT_ATOMS: atom_id res chain seq x y z
N MET A 1 -42.92 23.29 -61.70
CA MET A 1 -41.53 23.14 -62.15
C MET A 1 -40.64 23.31 -60.93
N PHE A 2 -40.32 22.20 -60.25
CA PHE A 2 -39.14 22.15 -59.39
C PHE A 2 -38.03 21.59 -60.27
N ASP A 3 -36.92 22.31 -60.39
CA ASP A 3 -35.78 21.94 -61.22
C ASP A 3 -35.22 20.59 -60.77
N ASP A 4 -35.21 19.64 -61.70
CA ASP A 4 -34.82 18.24 -61.54
C ASP A 4 -33.29 18.04 -61.55
N ASN A 5 -32.53 19.05 -61.09
CA ASN A 5 -31.07 19.12 -61.20
C ASN A 5 -30.33 19.11 -59.85
N SER A 6 -31.00 18.71 -58.76
CA SER A 6 -30.29 18.41 -57.51
C SER A 6 -29.63 17.03 -57.64
N LYS A 7 -28.30 17.01 -57.74
CA LYS A 7 -27.50 15.78 -57.83
C LYS A 7 -27.57 15.06 -56.47
N VAL A 8 -28.59 14.22 -56.27
CA VAL A 8 -28.75 13.43 -55.05
C VAL A 8 -27.65 12.37 -55.00
N ILE A 9 -26.72 12.53 -54.06
CA ILE A 9 -25.67 11.53 -53.80
C ILE A 9 -26.24 10.57 -52.77
N ASN A 10 -26.58 9.36 -53.19
CA ASN A 10 -26.93 8.29 -52.26
C ASN A 10 -25.67 7.85 -51.50
N VAL A 11 -25.69 8.06 -50.18
CA VAL A 11 -24.60 7.69 -49.28
C VAL A 11 -25.01 6.47 -48.46
N ASP A 12 -24.17 5.45 -48.46
CA ASP A 12 -24.37 4.26 -47.61
C ASP A 12 -24.17 4.63 -46.14
N ILE A 13 -25.19 4.35 -45.32
CA ILE A 13 -25.21 4.77 -43.91
C ILE A 13 -24.12 4.09 -43.07
N ASP A 14 -23.82 2.80 -43.29
CA ASP A 14 -22.78 2.10 -42.51
C ASP A 14 -21.40 2.65 -42.88
N LYS A 15 -21.15 2.87 -44.17
CA LYS A 15 -19.90 3.47 -44.65
C LYS A 15 -19.71 4.90 -44.12
N GLU A 16 -20.75 5.73 -44.17
CA GLU A 16 -20.66 7.11 -43.70
C GLU A 16 -20.51 7.21 -42.18
N MET A 17 -21.26 6.40 -41.43
CA MET A 17 -21.12 6.34 -39.98
C MET A 17 -19.71 5.91 -39.55
N ARG A 18 -19.13 4.88 -40.18
CA ARG A 18 -17.75 4.46 -39.89
C ARG A 18 -16.73 5.55 -40.22
N LYS A 19 -16.88 6.21 -41.37
CA LYS A 19 -15.98 7.28 -41.81
C LYS A 19 -16.05 8.48 -40.87
N SER A 20 -17.25 9.01 -40.64
CA SER A 20 -17.49 10.16 -39.75
C SER A 20 -17.03 9.88 -38.31
N PHE A 21 -17.31 8.68 -37.78
CA PHE A 21 -16.85 8.29 -36.45
C PHE A 21 -15.33 8.16 -36.36
N LEU A 22 -14.67 7.62 -37.40
CA LEU A 22 -13.21 7.50 -37.45
C LEU A 22 -12.54 8.87 -37.52
N GLU A 23 -13.02 9.78 -38.37
CA GLU A 23 -12.50 11.15 -38.50
C GLU A 23 -12.62 11.93 -37.19
N TYR A 24 -13.79 11.86 -36.53
CA TYR A 24 -13.99 12.46 -35.21
C TYR A 24 -13.05 11.84 -34.16
N SER A 25 -12.95 10.51 -34.12
CA SER A 25 -12.11 9.79 -33.17
C SER A 25 -10.63 10.17 -33.31
N MET A 26 -10.12 10.18 -34.54
CA MET A 26 -8.74 10.59 -34.84
C MET A 26 -8.48 12.04 -34.43
N SER A 27 -9.39 12.96 -34.73
CA SER A 27 -9.28 14.37 -34.33
C SER A 27 -9.21 14.52 -32.80
N VAL A 28 -10.05 13.80 -32.06
CA VAL A 28 -10.05 13.84 -30.60
C VAL A 28 -8.76 13.26 -30.01
N ILE A 29 -8.26 12.15 -30.56
CA ILE A 29 -7.04 11.48 -30.09
C ILE A 29 -5.82 12.37 -30.32
N VAL A 30 -5.60 12.84 -31.55
CA VAL A 30 -4.35 13.48 -31.96
C VAL A 30 -4.34 14.98 -31.65
N ALA A 31 -5.48 15.66 -31.75
CA ALA A 31 -5.56 17.12 -31.71
C ALA A 31 -6.32 17.68 -30.49
N ARG A 32 -6.66 16.85 -29.49
CA ARG A 32 -7.40 17.33 -28.31
C ARG A 32 -6.99 16.67 -26.99
N ALA A 33 -7.10 15.35 -26.89
CA ALA A 33 -7.16 14.68 -25.59
C ALA A 33 -5.80 14.28 -25.01
N LEU A 34 -4.86 13.86 -25.88
CA LEU A 34 -3.55 13.34 -25.46
C LEU A 34 -2.45 14.42 -25.58
N PRO A 35 -1.46 14.41 -24.68
CA PRO A 35 -0.27 15.25 -24.80
C PRO A 35 0.70 14.70 -25.84
N ASP A 36 1.53 15.58 -26.42
CA ASP A 36 2.73 15.17 -27.17
C ASP A 36 3.85 14.76 -26.21
N VAL A 37 4.59 13.69 -26.51
CA VAL A 37 5.65 13.18 -25.63
C VAL A 37 6.79 14.21 -25.43
N ARG A 38 7.02 15.07 -26.43
CA ARG A 38 8.17 15.96 -26.52
C ARG A 38 8.07 17.16 -25.58
N ASP A 39 6.91 17.81 -25.52
CA ASP A 39 6.65 18.99 -24.68
C ASP A 39 5.62 18.75 -23.57
N GLY A 40 4.95 17.59 -23.55
CA GLY A 40 3.93 17.26 -22.57
C GLY A 40 2.64 18.05 -22.69
N LEU A 41 2.45 18.84 -23.75
CA LEU A 41 1.31 19.73 -23.90
C LEU A 41 0.25 19.16 -24.84
N LYS A 42 -1.01 19.49 -24.51
CA LYS A 42 -2.15 19.37 -25.43
C LYS A 42 -2.21 20.63 -26.30
N PRO A 43 -2.88 20.58 -27.47
CA PRO A 43 -2.93 21.73 -28.37
C PRO A 43 -3.44 23.02 -27.72
N VAL A 44 -4.47 22.95 -26.86
CA VAL A 44 -4.98 24.15 -26.16
C VAL A 44 -3.93 24.77 -25.23
N HIS A 45 -3.15 23.97 -24.51
CA HIS A 45 -2.09 24.47 -23.62
C HIS A 45 -0.97 25.13 -24.43
N ARG A 46 -0.55 24.47 -25.52
CA ARG A 46 0.49 24.97 -26.43
C ARG A 46 0.10 26.32 -27.04
N ARG A 47 -1.13 26.41 -27.54
CA ARG A 47 -1.68 27.65 -28.13
C ARG A 47 -1.76 28.79 -27.12
N ILE A 48 -2.15 28.52 -25.87
CA ILE A 48 -2.16 29.54 -24.80
C ILE A 48 -0.75 30.07 -24.57
N ILE A 49 0.23 29.18 -24.33
CA ILE A 49 1.61 29.57 -24.03
C ILE A 49 2.24 30.32 -25.21
N TYR A 50 2.05 29.82 -26.44
CA TYR A 50 2.55 30.46 -27.66
C TYR A 50 1.93 31.85 -27.89
N THR A 51 0.60 31.98 -27.74
CA THR A 51 -0.09 33.28 -27.90
C THR A 51 0.41 34.30 -26.89
N MET A 52 0.65 33.89 -25.65
CA MET A 52 1.16 34.79 -24.61
C MET A 52 2.57 35.27 -24.92
N ASN A 53 3.41 34.43 -25.51
CA ASN A 53 4.75 34.81 -25.97
C ASN A 53 4.72 35.79 -27.15
N GLU A 54 3.94 35.49 -28.19
CA GLU A 54 3.77 36.41 -29.33
C GLU A 54 3.24 37.78 -28.88
N SER A 55 2.33 37.78 -27.91
CA SER A 55 1.76 39.01 -27.33
C SER A 55 2.70 39.73 -26.36
N LYS A 56 3.90 39.20 -26.13
CA LYS A 56 4.90 39.65 -25.15
C LYS A 56 4.32 39.77 -23.74
N ASN A 57 3.49 38.80 -23.34
CA ASN A 57 2.94 38.68 -21.98
C ASN A 57 3.80 37.73 -21.13
N THR A 58 5.11 38.02 -21.12
CA THR A 58 6.15 37.27 -20.43
C THR A 58 6.19 37.60 -18.93
N TYR A 59 6.93 36.81 -18.15
CA TYR A 59 6.98 36.91 -16.69
C TYR A 59 7.48 38.27 -16.16
N ASP A 60 8.27 39.00 -16.97
CA ASP A 60 8.85 40.30 -16.64
C ASP A 60 7.89 41.47 -16.91
N LYS A 61 6.71 41.19 -17.50
CA LYS A 61 5.70 42.20 -17.78
C LYS A 61 4.60 42.25 -16.71
N PRO A 62 3.84 43.37 -16.62
CA PRO A 62 2.65 43.44 -15.80
C PRO A 62 1.60 42.41 -16.23
N TYR A 63 0.78 41.97 -15.28
CA TYR A 63 -0.35 41.09 -15.58
C TYR A 63 -1.30 41.72 -16.60
N ARG A 64 -1.88 40.89 -17.48
CA ARG A 64 -2.93 41.30 -18.43
C ARG A 64 -4.23 40.55 -18.15
N LYS A 65 -5.36 41.16 -18.47
CA LYS A 65 -6.68 40.53 -18.31
C LYS A 65 -6.75 39.20 -19.06
N CYS A 66 -7.28 38.15 -18.43
CA CYS A 66 -7.46 36.84 -19.07
C CYS A 66 -8.37 36.95 -20.32
N ALA A 67 -9.40 37.81 -20.26
CA ALA A 67 -9.83 38.72 -21.32
C ALA A 67 -9.12 38.59 -22.67
N TYR A 68 -7.96 39.25 -22.66
CA TYR A 68 -7.14 39.49 -23.81
C TYR A 68 -6.53 38.19 -24.35
N THR A 69 -5.93 37.39 -23.46
CA THR A 69 -5.30 36.12 -23.85
C THR A 69 -6.31 35.15 -24.45
N VAL A 70 -7.50 35.01 -23.86
CA VAL A 70 -8.55 34.12 -24.37
C VAL A 70 -9.00 34.60 -25.76
N GLY A 71 -9.26 35.90 -25.93
CA GLY A 71 -9.64 36.46 -27.23
C GLY A 71 -8.60 36.23 -28.32
N GLU A 72 -7.32 36.45 -28.02
CA GLU A 72 -6.22 36.24 -28.97
C GLU A 72 -6.05 34.76 -29.35
N VAL A 73 -6.13 33.85 -28.37
CA VAL A 73 -6.03 32.40 -28.63
C VAL A 73 -7.16 31.94 -29.56
N LEU A 74 -8.40 32.40 -29.30
CA LEU A 74 -9.56 32.06 -30.11
C LEU A 74 -9.44 32.61 -31.53
N GLY A 75 -9.08 33.89 -31.67
CA GLY A 75 -9.01 34.57 -32.96
C GLY A 75 -7.88 34.08 -33.86
N LYS A 76 -6.79 33.55 -33.29
CA LYS A 76 -5.60 33.13 -34.06
C LYS A 76 -5.49 31.63 -34.24
N TYR A 77 -5.73 30.84 -33.19
CA TYR A 77 -5.29 29.44 -33.15
C TYR A 77 -6.33 28.41 -32.70
N HIS A 78 -7.31 28.76 -31.86
CA HIS A 78 -8.20 27.79 -31.24
C HIS A 78 -9.70 28.07 -31.54
N PRO A 79 -10.25 27.53 -32.64
CA PRO A 79 -11.62 27.80 -33.09
C PRO A 79 -12.68 27.00 -32.29
N HIS A 80 -12.64 27.10 -30.96
CA HIS A 80 -13.55 26.41 -30.04
C HIS A 80 -14.13 27.38 -29.01
N GLY A 81 -14.94 26.90 -28.06
CA GLY A 81 -15.54 27.76 -27.04
C GLY A 81 -14.50 28.41 -26.13
N ASP A 82 -14.72 29.67 -25.79
CA ASP A 82 -13.94 30.48 -24.86
C ASP A 82 -13.74 29.81 -23.49
N ALA A 83 -14.79 29.14 -22.97
CA ALA A 83 -14.74 28.39 -21.72
C ALA A 83 -13.61 27.36 -21.70
N SER A 84 -13.39 26.63 -22.80
CA SER A 84 -12.35 25.59 -22.86
C SER A 84 -10.93 26.16 -22.77
N VAL A 85 -10.71 27.33 -23.37
CA VAL A 85 -9.42 28.04 -23.32
C VAL A 85 -9.21 28.63 -21.93
N TYR A 86 -10.25 29.24 -21.34
CA TYR A 86 -10.13 29.82 -20.02
C TYR A 86 -9.93 28.77 -18.93
N ASP A 87 -10.67 27.65 -18.97
CA ASP A 87 -10.50 26.55 -18.02
C ASP A 87 -9.09 25.95 -18.10
N ALA A 88 -8.55 25.81 -19.31
CA ALA A 88 -7.17 25.39 -19.52
C ALA A 88 -6.17 26.40 -18.93
N LEU A 89 -6.35 27.69 -19.19
CA LEU A 89 -5.51 28.76 -18.64
C LEU A 89 -5.55 28.76 -17.10
N VAL A 90 -6.74 28.62 -16.52
CA VAL A 90 -6.94 28.56 -15.06
C VAL A 90 -6.19 27.38 -14.46
N ARG A 91 -6.32 26.18 -15.04
CA ARG A 91 -5.60 24.97 -14.58
C ARG A 91 -4.09 25.14 -14.66
N LEU A 92 -3.58 25.80 -15.72
CA LEU A 92 -2.15 26.09 -15.86
C LEU A 92 -1.61 27.03 -14.77
N ALA A 93 -2.48 27.74 -14.05
CA ALA A 93 -2.12 28.64 -12.95
C ALA A 93 -2.34 28.05 -11.54
N GLN A 94 -3.11 26.96 -11.42
CA GLN A 94 -3.49 26.39 -10.13
C GLN A 94 -2.36 25.54 -9.52
N LYS A 95 -1.82 26.00 -8.39
CA LYS A 95 -0.73 25.33 -7.64
C LYS A 95 -1.09 23.95 -7.06
N PHE A 96 -2.38 23.66 -6.89
CA PHE A 96 -2.87 22.35 -6.45
C PHE A 96 -3.19 21.41 -7.63
N SER A 97 -3.19 21.93 -8.87
CA SER A 97 -3.44 21.15 -10.08
C SER A 97 -2.13 20.74 -10.75
N LEU A 98 -1.22 21.70 -10.96
CA LEU A 98 0.10 21.47 -11.53
C LEU A 98 1.19 21.50 -10.48
N ARG A 99 2.18 20.61 -10.62
CA ARG A 99 3.36 20.57 -9.75
C ARG A 99 4.25 21.79 -9.95
N TYR A 100 4.35 22.28 -11.19
CA TYR A 100 5.05 23.50 -11.59
C TYR A 100 4.15 24.33 -12.53
N PRO A 101 3.40 25.32 -12.01
CA PRO A 101 2.48 26.13 -12.79
C PRO A 101 3.17 26.83 -13.97
N LEU A 102 2.53 26.80 -15.14
CA LEU A 102 3.03 27.44 -16.36
C LEU A 102 2.51 28.87 -16.52
N ILE A 103 1.40 29.20 -15.84
CA ILE A 103 0.82 30.54 -15.81
C ILE A 103 0.91 31.13 -14.40
N ASP A 104 1.22 32.41 -14.32
CA ASP A 104 1.16 33.22 -13.11
C ASP A 104 -0.16 34.01 -13.14
N GLY A 105 -1.10 33.65 -12.27
CA GLY A 105 -2.44 34.21 -12.21
C GLY A 105 -2.62 35.18 -11.03
N HIS A 106 -3.32 36.29 -11.28
CA HIS A 106 -3.70 37.29 -10.31
C HIS A 106 -5.24 37.43 -10.21
N GLY A 107 -5.77 37.30 -9.00
CA GLY A 107 -7.21 37.23 -8.71
C GLY A 107 -7.66 35.83 -8.26
N ASN A 108 -8.96 35.57 -8.28
CA ASN A 108 -9.51 34.27 -7.89
C ASN A 108 -9.44 33.26 -9.06
N PHE A 109 -8.47 32.35 -8.98
CA PHE A 109 -8.27 31.23 -9.92
C PHE A 109 -8.87 29.90 -9.42
N GLY A 110 -9.80 29.96 -8.47
CA GLY A 110 -10.38 28.79 -7.82
C GLY A 110 -9.50 28.24 -6.70
N ASN A 111 -10.04 27.26 -5.97
CA ASN A 111 -9.38 26.67 -4.80
C ASN A 111 -9.59 25.15 -4.75
N ILE A 112 -8.99 24.51 -3.74
CA ILE A 112 -9.08 23.06 -3.51
C ILE A 112 -10.46 22.60 -3.00
N ASP A 113 -11.29 23.56 -2.57
CA ASP A 113 -12.69 23.34 -2.15
C ASP A 113 -13.61 23.07 -3.35
N GLY A 114 -13.12 23.32 -4.57
CA GLY A 114 -13.87 23.17 -5.81
C GLY A 114 -14.61 24.44 -6.22
N ASP A 115 -14.35 25.57 -5.57
CA ASP A 115 -14.87 26.84 -6.05
C ASP A 115 -14.23 27.15 -7.41
N PRO A 116 -15.04 27.47 -8.43
CA PRO A 116 -14.52 27.80 -9.75
C PRO A 116 -13.76 29.13 -9.72
N ALA A 117 -12.91 29.34 -10.73
CA ALA A 117 -12.29 30.64 -10.94
C ALA A 117 -13.36 31.72 -11.19
N ALA A 118 -13.04 32.97 -10.82
CA ALA A 118 -13.85 34.10 -11.24
C ALA A 118 -13.83 34.23 -12.77
N ALA A 119 -14.82 34.91 -13.35
CA ALA A 119 -14.87 35.13 -14.79
C ALA A 119 -13.59 35.82 -15.31
N TYR A 120 -13.15 35.46 -16.52
CA TYR A 120 -11.90 35.93 -17.16
C TYR A 120 -11.79 37.45 -17.35
N ARG A 121 -12.90 38.19 -17.14
CA ARG A 121 -12.94 39.66 -17.14
C ARG A 121 -12.37 40.27 -15.86
N TYR A 122 -12.33 39.51 -14.76
CA TYR A 122 -11.82 39.95 -13.47
C TYR A 122 -10.41 39.46 -13.21
N THR A 123 -10.08 38.26 -13.66
CA THR A 123 -8.75 37.67 -13.48
C THR A 123 -7.73 38.21 -14.47
N GLU A 124 -6.47 38.20 -14.05
CA GLU A 124 -5.33 38.60 -14.88
C GLU A 124 -4.28 37.49 -14.85
N ALA A 125 -3.50 37.37 -15.92
CA ALA A 125 -2.48 36.35 -16.07
C ALA A 125 -1.29 36.87 -16.88
N ARG A 126 -0.13 36.28 -16.62
CA ARG A 126 1.08 36.34 -17.43
C ARG A 126 1.77 34.98 -17.42
N MET A 127 2.76 34.78 -18.28
CA MET A 127 3.55 33.55 -18.24
C MET A 127 4.33 33.44 -16.92
N SER A 128 4.44 32.22 -16.39
CA SER A 128 5.42 31.94 -15.35
C SER A 128 6.86 32.03 -15.91
N LYS A 129 7.85 32.16 -15.02
CA LYS A 129 9.26 32.07 -15.42
C LYS A 129 9.58 30.73 -16.10
N MET A 130 9.03 29.64 -15.58
CA MET A 130 9.27 28.29 -16.10
C MET A 130 8.69 28.08 -17.49
N ALA A 131 7.51 28.64 -17.78
CA ALA A 131 6.94 28.60 -19.12
C ALA A 131 7.80 29.35 -20.17
N GLY A 132 8.55 30.38 -19.74
CA GLY A 132 9.51 31.05 -20.61
C GLY A 132 10.59 30.11 -21.15
N GLU A 133 11.09 29.20 -20.30
CA GLU A 133 12.10 28.20 -20.68
C GLU A 133 11.56 27.17 -21.68
N MET A 134 10.23 27.03 -21.82
CA MET A 134 9.65 26.17 -22.85
C MET A 134 9.76 26.75 -24.26
N LEU A 135 9.97 28.06 -24.37
CA LEU A 135 9.95 28.83 -25.62
C LEU A 135 11.32 29.38 -26.00
N THR A 136 12.34 29.14 -25.19
CA THR A 136 13.71 29.53 -25.50
C THR A 136 14.12 28.99 -26.88
N ASP A 137 14.69 29.85 -27.70
CA ASP A 137 15.14 29.57 -29.08
C ASP A 137 14.04 29.16 -30.09
N ILE A 138 12.77 29.43 -29.81
CA ILE A 138 11.67 29.12 -30.74
C ILE A 138 11.80 29.86 -32.09
N GLU A 139 12.43 31.04 -32.11
CA GLU A 139 12.67 31.84 -33.33
C GLU A 139 13.83 31.32 -34.20
N LYS A 140 14.60 30.33 -33.73
CA LYS A 140 15.82 29.82 -34.39
C LYS A 140 15.56 28.54 -35.20
N ASP A 141 14.37 28.40 -35.77
CA ASP A 141 13.96 27.24 -36.59
C ASP A 141 14.13 25.88 -35.87
N THR A 142 13.97 25.88 -34.54
CA THR A 142 14.21 24.71 -33.68
C THR A 142 13.10 23.68 -33.72
N ILE A 143 11.92 24.06 -34.19
CA ILE A 143 10.72 23.21 -34.22
C ILE A 143 9.95 23.36 -35.54
N PRO A 144 9.17 22.35 -35.95
CA PRO A 144 8.28 22.48 -37.11
C PRO A 144 7.04 23.34 -36.80
N TYR A 145 6.65 24.12 -37.79
CA TYR A 145 5.41 24.91 -37.81
C TYR A 145 4.39 24.29 -38.76
N THR A 146 3.11 24.43 -38.42
CA THR A 146 1.97 24.14 -39.30
C THR A 146 1.15 25.41 -39.54
N THR A 147 0.24 25.40 -40.50
CA THR A 147 -0.75 26.47 -40.66
C THR A 147 -1.81 26.39 -39.57
N ASN A 148 -2.36 27.55 -39.18
CA ASN A 148 -3.51 27.64 -38.29
C ASN A 148 -4.80 27.22 -39.02
N TYR A 149 -5.94 27.28 -38.32
CA TYR A 149 -7.21 26.74 -38.83
C TYR A 149 -7.79 27.44 -40.08
N ASP A 150 -7.31 28.65 -40.42
CA ASP A 150 -7.73 29.41 -41.61
C ASP A 150 -6.58 29.71 -42.59
N ASP A 151 -5.45 29.02 -42.43
CA ASP A 151 -4.25 29.09 -43.27
C ASP A 151 -3.59 30.48 -43.40
N LYS A 152 -3.87 31.42 -42.48
CA LYS A 152 -3.27 32.77 -42.49
C LYS A 152 -2.03 32.91 -41.61
N LEU A 153 -1.97 32.15 -40.52
CA LEU A 153 -0.90 32.21 -39.52
C LEU A 153 -0.19 30.87 -39.43
N LYS A 154 1.01 30.89 -38.84
CA LYS A 154 1.74 29.67 -38.49
C LYS A 154 1.63 29.43 -36.99
N GLU A 155 1.48 28.18 -36.59
CA GLU A 155 1.52 27.75 -35.20
C GLU A 155 2.54 26.61 -35.00
N PRO A 156 3.20 26.55 -33.82
CA PRO A 156 4.17 25.50 -33.54
C PRO A 156 3.47 24.15 -33.33
N VAL A 157 3.97 23.10 -33.97
CA VAL A 157 3.48 21.73 -33.74
C VAL A 157 3.84 21.26 -32.32
N VAL A 158 5.00 21.68 -31.83
CA VAL A 158 5.60 21.35 -30.53
C VAL A 158 6.41 22.55 -30.04
N LEU A 159 6.58 22.73 -28.72
CA LEU A 159 7.50 23.73 -28.18
C LEU A 159 8.92 23.16 -27.95
N PRO A 160 10.00 23.97 -28.05
CA PRO A 160 11.36 23.50 -27.78
C PRO A 160 11.53 22.81 -26.41
N SER A 161 10.86 23.31 -25.37
CA SER A 161 10.76 22.68 -24.05
C SER A 161 12.11 22.25 -23.43
N ARG A 162 12.89 23.20 -22.90
CA ARG A 162 14.19 22.94 -22.22
C ARG A 162 14.08 22.14 -20.91
N PHE A 163 12.89 21.68 -20.54
CA PHE A 163 12.70 20.73 -19.43
C PHE A 163 11.63 19.68 -19.78
N PRO A 164 11.67 18.49 -19.14
CA PRO A 164 10.81 17.34 -19.46
C PRO A 164 9.39 17.49 -18.88
N ASN A 165 8.63 18.47 -19.39
CA ASN A 165 7.32 18.87 -18.85
C ASN A 165 6.29 17.73 -18.76
N LEU A 166 6.31 16.76 -19.69
CA LEU A 166 5.41 15.60 -19.65
C LEU A 166 5.47 14.85 -18.32
N LEU A 167 6.68 14.57 -17.82
CA LEU A 167 6.89 13.84 -16.57
C LEU A 167 6.76 14.78 -15.37
N VAL A 168 7.30 15.99 -15.49
CA VAL A 168 7.35 16.98 -14.40
C VAL A 168 5.94 17.43 -13.98
N ASN A 169 5.07 17.76 -14.93
CA ASN A 169 3.72 18.22 -14.64
C ASN A 169 2.64 17.14 -14.83
N GLY A 170 2.95 16.06 -15.54
CA GLY A 170 1.97 15.03 -15.85
C GLY A 170 0.91 15.49 -16.85
N SER A 171 -0.08 14.63 -17.10
CA SER A 171 -1.21 14.94 -17.97
C SER A 171 -2.37 13.99 -17.70
N VAL A 172 -3.60 14.52 -17.74
CA VAL A 172 -4.82 13.71 -17.63
C VAL A 172 -5.71 14.02 -18.83
N GLY A 173 -6.21 12.99 -19.51
CA GLY A 173 -7.07 13.14 -20.67
C GLY A 173 -7.86 11.89 -20.99
N ILE A 174 -9.12 12.09 -21.41
CA ILE A 174 -9.99 11.02 -21.90
C ILE A 174 -10.21 11.27 -23.39
N ALA A 175 -9.80 10.32 -24.22
CA ALA A 175 -9.98 10.35 -25.66
C ALA A 175 -11.08 9.35 -26.08
N VAL A 176 -11.23 9.08 -27.38
CA VAL A 176 -12.13 8.03 -27.86
C VAL A 176 -11.42 6.67 -27.75
N GLY A 177 -11.96 5.77 -26.92
CA GLY A 177 -11.43 4.41 -26.74
C GLY A 177 -10.16 4.29 -25.89
N MET A 178 -9.62 5.40 -25.37
CA MET A 178 -8.39 5.41 -24.55
C MET A 178 -8.38 6.59 -23.57
N ALA A 179 -7.51 6.50 -22.56
CA ALA A 179 -7.29 7.57 -21.58
C ALA A 179 -5.82 7.64 -21.19
N THR A 180 -5.35 8.82 -20.80
CA THR A 180 -4.03 9.06 -20.24
C THR A 180 -4.16 9.65 -18.84
N ASN A 181 -3.30 9.20 -17.94
CA ASN A 181 -3.18 9.69 -16.57
C ASN A 181 -1.72 9.53 -16.13
N ILE A 182 -0.90 10.50 -16.51
CA ILE A 182 0.52 10.57 -16.17
C ILE A 182 0.64 11.43 -14.90
N PRO A 183 1.13 10.89 -13.78
CA PRO A 183 1.28 11.67 -12.57
C PRO A 183 2.50 12.61 -12.67
N PRO A 184 2.50 13.74 -11.92
CA PRO A 184 3.64 14.66 -11.86
C PRO A 184 4.83 14.04 -11.12
N HIS A 185 6.03 14.56 -11.37
CA HIS A 185 7.30 14.13 -10.78
C HIS A 185 8.13 15.34 -10.33
N ASN A 186 9.08 15.09 -9.45
CA ASN A 186 10.04 16.12 -9.02
C ASN A 186 11.00 16.47 -10.18
N LEU A 187 11.18 17.78 -10.44
CA LEU A 187 12.02 18.26 -11.53
C LEU A 187 13.49 17.81 -11.40
N GLY A 188 14.06 17.92 -10.20
CA GLY A 188 15.45 17.54 -9.95
C GLY A 188 15.70 16.05 -10.19
N GLU A 189 14.80 15.19 -9.68
CA GLU A 189 14.91 13.74 -9.86
C GLU A 189 14.81 13.31 -11.33
N ILE A 190 13.95 13.95 -12.13
CA ILE A 190 13.85 13.64 -13.57
C ILE A 190 15.07 14.13 -14.33
N ILE A 191 15.63 15.30 -13.99
CA ILE A 191 16.87 15.79 -14.60
C ILE A 191 18.03 14.85 -14.31
N ASP A 192 18.18 14.39 -13.05
CA ASP A 192 19.20 13.40 -12.69
C ASP A 192 19.07 12.10 -13.49
N ALA A 193 17.83 11.63 -13.69
CA ALA A 193 17.57 10.44 -14.49
C ALA A 193 17.84 10.63 -15.99
N ILE A 194 17.62 11.84 -16.52
CA ILE A 194 18.00 12.19 -17.90
C ILE A 194 19.52 12.13 -18.05
N ASP A 195 20.27 12.69 -17.10
CA ASP A 195 21.73 12.63 -17.10
C ASP A 195 22.24 11.18 -17.08
N LEU A 196 21.67 10.32 -16.22
CA LEU A 196 21.97 8.88 -16.21
C LEU A 196 21.72 8.22 -17.57
N VAL A 197 20.54 8.44 -18.18
CA VAL A 197 20.17 7.79 -19.44
C VAL A 197 21.01 8.31 -20.62
N MET A 198 21.47 9.57 -20.58
CA MET A 198 22.40 10.10 -21.59
C MET A 198 23.80 9.46 -21.47
N GLU A 199 24.26 9.14 -20.27
CA GLU A 199 25.56 8.47 -20.04
C GLU A 199 25.48 6.96 -20.30
N ASN A 200 24.37 6.34 -19.90
CA ASN A 200 24.11 4.92 -20.06
C ASN A 200 22.72 4.71 -20.68
N PRO A 201 22.61 4.68 -22.02
CA PRO A 201 21.35 4.43 -22.72
C PRO A 201 20.71 3.08 -22.37
N ASP A 202 21.49 2.11 -21.90
CA ASP A 202 21.05 0.78 -21.51
C ASP A 202 20.67 0.67 -20.03
N ALA A 203 20.70 1.79 -19.27
CA ALA A 203 20.31 1.84 -17.87
C ALA A 203 18.98 1.10 -17.61
N THR A 204 19.02 0.25 -16.61
CA THR A 204 17.88 -0.54 -16.15
C THR A 204 16.86 0.35 -15.44
N LEU A 205 15.63 -0.14 -15.31
CA LEU A 205 14.61 0.57 -14.53
C LEU A 205 15.07 0.82 -13.09
N ASP A 206 15.79 -0.12 -12.50
CA ASP A 206 16.23 -0.07 -11.12
C ASP A 206 17.23 1.07 -10.90
N GLU A 207 18.21 1.22 -11.80
CA GLU A 207 19.18 2.32 -11.78
C GLU A 207 18.48 3.68 -11.99
N ILE A 208 17.51 3.77 -12.91
CA ILE A 208 16.71 4.99 -13.12
C ILE A 208 15.92 5.35 -11.84
N MET A 209 15.41 4.35 -11.13
CA MET A 209 14.63 4.54 -9.91
C MET A 209 15.46 4.85 -8.66
N GLU A 210 16.79 4.78 -8.72
CA GLU A 210 17.66 5.35 -7.69
C GLU A 210 17.53 6.89 -7.64
N PHE A 211 17.32 7.50 -8.81
CA PHE A 211 17.08 8.94 -8.96
C PHE A 211 15.59 9.27 -8.90
N VAL A 212 14.75 8.60 -9.70
CA VAL A 212 13.29 8.82 -9.74
C VAL A 212 12.60 7.96 -8.70
N LYS A 213 12.36 8.52 -7.50
CA LYS A 213 11.81 7.77 -6.37
C LYS A 213 10.36 7.34 -6.59
N GLY A 214 9.60 8.14 -7.35
CA GLY A 214 8.17 7.98 -7.59
C GLY A 214 7.52 9.29 -8.01
N PRO A 215 6.19 9.32 -8.20
CA PRO A 215 5.46 10.55 -8.41
C PRO A 215 5.65 11.56 -7.28
N ASP A 216 5.53 12.86 -7.59
CA ASP A 216 5.57 13.95 -6.63
C ASP A 216 4.38 14.89 -6.89
N PHE A 217 3.34 14.76 -6.06
CA PHE A 217 2.08 15.45 -6.24
C PHE A 217 2.12 16.87 -5.64
N PRO A 218 1.45 17.86 -6.28
CA PRO A 218 1.41 19.22 -5.76
C PRO A 218 0.75 19.34 -4.37
N THR A 219 -0.13 18.41 -4.02
CA THR A 219 -0.84 18.36 -2.73
C THR A 219 -0.12 17.54 -1.65
N GLY A 220 1.06 16.98 -1.93
CA GLY A 220 1.78 16.13 -0.99
C GLY A 220 1.17 14.73 -0.88
N GLY A 221 0.86 14.31 0.34
CA GLY A 221 0.33 12.99 0.67
C GLY A 221 1.41 11.92 0.78
N ILE A 222 0.97 10.71 1.10
CA ILE A 222 1.82 9.55 1.36
C ILE A 222 1.49 8.46 0.33
N ILE A 223 2.45 8.14 -0.53
CA ILE A 223 2.35 6.97 -1.40
C ILE A 223 2.60 5.71 -0.57
N MET A 224 1.65 4.78 -0.62
CA MET A 224 1.69 3.52 0.10
C MET A 224 2.32 2.44 -0.79
N GLY A 225 3.63 2.24 -0.65
CA GLY A 225 4.37 1.17 -1.33
C GLY A 225 4.94 1.53 -2.69
N ARG A 226 5.86 0.68 -3.15
CA ARG A 226 6.62 0.90 -4.40
C ARG A 226 6.21 -0.02 -5.55
N ALA A 227 5.45 -1.08 -5.29
CA ALA A 227 5.04 -2.04 -6.33
C ALA A 227 4.24 -1.37 -7.45
N GLY A 228 3.30 -0.50 -7.10
CA GLY A 228 2.51 0.28 -8.05
C GLY A 228 3.35 1.23 -8.91
N ILE A 229 4.37 1.85 -8.31
CA ILE A 229 5.33 2.73 -9.00
C ILE A 229 6.15 1.92 -10.01
N ARG A 230 6.74 0.80 -9.59
CA ARG A 230 7.54 -0.06 -10.47
C ARG A 230 6.73 -0.60 -11.64
N ALA A 231 5.49 -1.04 -11.41
CA ALA A 231 4.59 -1.47 -12.47
C ALA A 231 4.30 -0.34 -13.47
N ALA A 232 3.98 0.86 -12.97
CA ALA A 232 3.74 2.03 -13.80
C ALA A 232 4.94 2.38 -14.68
N TYR A 233 6.15 2.41 -14.10
CA TYR A 233 7.34 2.80 -14.84
C TYR A 233 7.85 1.72 -15.78
N GLY A 234 7.73 0.44 -15.42
CA GLY A 234 8.18 -0.68 -16.25
C GLY A 234 7.22 -1.06 -17.38
N THR A 235 5.93 -0.72 -17.27
CA THR A 235 4.91 -1.13 -18.26
C THR A 235 4.09 0.03 -18.85
N GLY A 236 4.24 1.23 -18.30
CA GLY A 236 3.38 2.38 -18.59
C GLY A 236 2.01 2.33 -17.90
N ARG A 237 1.72 1.32 -17.08
CA ARG A 237 0.46 1.16 -16.34
C ARG A 237 0.67 0.68 -14.91
N GLY A 238 -0.02 1.30 -13.97
CA GLY A 238 0.07 0.90 -12.56
C GLY A 238 -1.02 1.50 -11.71
N LYS A 239 -1.15 1.01 -10.48
CA LYS A 239 -2.06 1.57 -9.48
C LYS A 239 -1.23 1.99 -8.28
N ILE A 240 -1.32 3.26 -7.91
CA ILE A 240 -0.60 3.82 -6.77
C ILE A 240 -1.63 4.22 -5.73
N THR A 241 -1.51 3.67 -4.52
CA THR A 241 -2.36 4.07 -3.40
C THR A 241 -1.76 5.32 -2.77
N LEU A 242 -2.54 6.40 -2.72
CA LEU A 242 -2.16 7.69 -2.16
C LEU A 242 -3.04 7.98 -0.94
N ARG A 243 -2.40 8.15 0.21
CA ARG A 243 -3.03 8.40 1.50
C ARG A 243 -2.81 9.85 1.94
N ALA A 244 -3.78 10.40 2.64
CA ALA A 244 -3.68 11.70 3.30
C ALA A 244 -2.58 11.68 4.37
N ASN A 245 -1.91 12.81 4.56
CA ASN A 245 -0.97 12.99 5.66
C ASN A 245 -1.75 13.41 6.91
N THR A 246 -1.65 12.61 7.98
CA THR A 246 -2.46 12.78 9.19
C THR A 246 -1.64 12.60 10.46
N THR A 247 -1.98 13.34 11.51
CA THR A 247 -1.46 13.14 12.87
C THR A 247 -2.60 12.99 13.88
N ILE A 248 -2.32 12.41 15.05
CA ILE A 248 -3.25 12.34 16.17
C ILE A 248 -2.75 13.31 17.25
N GLU A 249 -3.61 14.22 17.69
CA GLU A 249 -3.31 15.25 18.68
C GLU A 249 -4.37 15.25 19.79
N GLU A 250 -3.99 15.55 21.03
CA GLU A 250 -4.94 15.81 22.11
C GLU A 250 -5.24 17.31 22.21
N ILE A 251 -6.51 17.69 21.99
CA ILE A 251 -6.96 19.08 22.04
C ILE A 251 -8.07 19.19 23.08
N LYS A 252 -7.86 20.03 24.11
CA LYS A 252 -8.84 20.27 25.20
C LYS A 252 -9.37 18.98 25.85
N GLY A 253 -8.49 17.99 26.06
CA GLY A 253 -8.85 16.72 26.71
C GLY A 253 -9.61 15.74 25.81
N ARG A 254 -9.57 15.92 24.48
CA ARG A 254 -10.14 15.01 23.48
C ARG A 254 -9.11 14.68 22.42
N GLN A 255 -9.07 13.41 22.02
CA GLN A 255 -8.25 12.96 20.89
C GLN A 255 -8.85 13.48 19.59
N CYS A 256 -8.01 14.06 18.74
CA CYS A 256 -8.36 14.60 17.43
C CYS A 256 -7.47 13.97 16.36
N ILE A 257 -8.06 13.61 15.23
CA ILE A 257 -7.31 13.30 14.01
C ILE A 257 -7.17 14.61 13.22
N ILE A 258 -5.94 14.97 12.90
CA ILE A 258 -5.61 16.13 12.09
C ILE A 258 -5.20 15.67 10.71
N ILE A 259 -5.81 16.23 9.67
CA ILE A 259 -5.45 15.99 8.28
C ILE A 259 -4.74 17.24 7.76
N HIS A 260 -3.47 17.09 7.41
CA HIS A 260 -2.60 18.18 6.91
C HIS A 260 -2.60 18.25 5.39
N GLU A 261 -2.74 17.09 4.72
CA GLU A 261 -2.69 16.97 3.27
C GLU A 261 -3.71 15.93 2.80
N ILE A 262 -4.31 16.14 1.62
CA ILE A 262 -5.25 15.19 1.01
C ILE A 262 -4.69 14.64 -0.31
N PRO A 263 -5.16 13.45 -0.76
CA PRO A 263 -4.72 12.89 -2.03
C PRO A 263 -4.97 13.80 -3.24
N TYR A 264 -4.15 13.63 -4.28
CA TYR A 264 -4.19 14.42 -5.50
C TYR A 264 -5.54 14.31 -6.23
N MET A 265 -6.03 15.43 -6.76
CA MET A 265 -7.34 15.58 -7.41
C MET A 265 -8.57 15.31 -6.51
N VAL A 266 -8.40 15.20 -5.19
CA VAL A 266 -9.53 15.13 -4.25
C VAL A 266 -10.04 16.53 -3.92
N ASN A 267 -11.36 16.70 -3.96
CA ASN A 267 -12.03 17.93 -3.56
C ASN A 267 -12.21 17.94 -2.03
N LYS A 268 -11.69 18.98 -1.36
CA LYS A 268 -11.69 19.05 0.12
C LYS A 268 -13.11 19.12 0.70
N SER A 269 -13.96 20.01 0.18
CA SER A 269 -15.34 20.17 0.67
C SER A 269 -16.16 18.90 0.55
N ARG A 270 -16.09 18.20 -0.59
CA ARG A 270 -16.79 16.92 -0.80
C ARG A 270 -16.25 15.82 0.11
N LEU A 271 -14.95 15.80 0.37
CA LEU A 271 -14.35 14.85 1.30
C LEU A 271 -14.88 15.09 2.73
N VAL A 272 -14.90 16.34 3.19
CA VAL A 272 -15.44 16.71 4.50
C VAL A 272 -16.93 16.37 4.62
N GLU A 273 -17.72 16.67 3.58
CA GLU A 273 -19.13 16.30 3.49
C GLU A 273 -19.33 14.78 3.56
N SER A 274 -18.52 14.01 2.83
CA SER A 274 -18.55 12.54 2.84
C SER A 274 -18.25 11.97 4.23
N MET A 275 -17.21 12.47 4.91
CA MET A 275 -16.88 12.08 6.28
C MET A 275 -18.04 12.37 7.25
N ALA A 276 -18.66 13.54 7.13
CA ALA A 276 -19.79 13.93 7.97
C ALA A 276 -21.02 13.05 7.73
N ASN A 277 -21.32 12.71 6.47
CA ASN A 277 -22.42 11.81 6.11
C ASN A 277 -22.19 10.39 6.66
N LEU A 278 -20.98 9.85 6.54
CA LEU A 278 -20.63 8.54 7.09
C LEU A 278 -20.72 8.47 8.62
N ALA A 279 -20.40 9.57 9.30
CA ALA A 279 -20.60 9.70 10.75
C ALA A 279 -22.11 9.76 11.11
N LYS A 280 -22.90 10.53 10.35
CA LYS A 280 -24.35 10.68 10.55
C LYS A 280 -25.11 9.37 10.31
N GLU A 281 -24.71 8.60 9.30
CA GLU A 281 -25.26 7.28 8.97
C GLU A 281 -24.78 6.17 9.91
N LYS A 282 -23.93 6.49 10.91
CA LYS A 282 -23.30 5.54 11.84
C LYS A 282 -22.47 4.45 11.14
N ARG A 283 -22.01 4.69 9.90
CA ARG A 283 -21.05 3.82 9.21
C ARG A 283 -19.65 3.94 9.81
N ILE A 284 -19.30 5.14 10.28
CA ILE A 284 -18.09 5.39 11.07
C ILE A 284 -18.51 5.93 12.44
N GLU A 285 -18.47 5.05 13.44
CA GLU A 285 -18.68 5.45 14.84
C GLU A 285 -17.40 6.04 15.45
N GLY A 286 -17.56 6.86 16.49
CA GLY A 286 -16.45 7.47 17.23
C GLY A 286 -16.11 8.91 16.85
N ILE A 287 -16.70 9.44 15.77
CA ILE A 287 -16.59 10.86 15.40
C ILE A 287 -17.58 11.70 16.22
N HIS A 288 -17.12 12.77 16.84
CA HIS A 288 -17.96 13.75 17.53
C HIS A 288 -18.28 14.95 16.64
N PHE A 289 -17.26 15.55 16.04
CA PHE A 289 -17.41 16.74 15.21
C PHE A 289 -16.28 16.85 14.18
N ILE A 290 -16.55 17.46 13.03
CA ILE A 290 -15.56 17.72 11.99
C ILE A 290 -15.56 19.22 11.70
N ARG A 291 -14.37 19.82 11.63
CA ARG A 291 -14.19 21.24 11.32
C ARG A 291 -13.02 21.44 10.37
N ASP A 292 -13.14 22.42 9.49
CA ASP A 292 -12.08 22.84 8.60
C ASP A 292 -11.44 24.14 9.15
N GLU A 293 -10.20 24.03 9.58
CA GLU A 293 -9.37 25.12 10.12
C GLU A 293 -8.32 25.57 9.08
N SER A 294 -8.49 25.22 7.81
CA SER A 294 -7.56 25.60 6.74
C SER A 294 -7.44 27.13 6.61
N GLY A 295 -6.21 27.62 6.50
CA GLY A 295 -5.92 29.05 6.44
C GLY A 295 -4.73 29.37 5.55
N ARG A 296 -4.10 30.55 5.78
CA ARG A 296 -2.88 30.95 5.04
C ARG A 296 -1.66 30.07 5.37
N GLU A 297 -1.65 29.43 6.54
CA GLU A 297 -0.56 28.58 7.01
C GLU A 297 -0.59 27.17 6.40
N GLY A 298 -1.71 26.76 5.79
CA GLY A 298 -1.86 25.45 5.18
C GLY A 298 -3.25 24.85 5.36
N MET A 299 -3.40 23.62 4.89
CA MET A 299 -4.60 22.83 5.09
C MET A 299 -4.60 22.22 6.49
N ARG A 300 -5.74 22.31 7.19
CA ARG A 300 -5.93 21.69 8.51
C ARG A 300 -7.39 21.29 8.69
N ILE A 301 -7.70 20.03 8.51
CA ILE A 301 -9.03 19.48 8.79
C ILE A 301 -8.96 18.72 10.11
N VAL A 302 -9.83 19.06 11.05
CA VAL A 302 -9.84 18.48 12.40
C VAL A 302 -11.07 17.61 12.59
N VAL A 303 -10.83 16.33 12.83
CA VAL A 303 -11.85 15.34 13.20
C VAL A 303 -11.73 15.06 14.70
N GLU A 304 -12.64 15.65 15.47
CA GLU A 304 -12.71 15.47 16.91
C GLU A 304 -13.46 14.20 17.26
N LEU A 305 -12.90 13.39 18.15
CA LEU A 305 -13.41 12.08 18.49
C LEU A 305 -14.23 12.08 19.79
N LYS A 306 -15.09 11.09 19.95
CA LYS A 306 -15.77 10.81 21.23
C LYS A 306 -14.75 10.34 22.27
N LYS A 307 -15.03 10.57 23.56
CA LYS A 307 -14.08 10.29 24.67
C LYS A 307 -13.65 8.82 24.76
N ASP A 308 -14.50 7.91 24.33
CA ASP A 308 -14.33 6.46 24.35
C ASP A 308 -13.83 5.89 23.01
N ALA A 309 -13.65 6.72 21.99
CA ALA A 309 -13.22 6.28 20.66
C ALA A 309 -11.71 6.10 20.59
N ILE A 310 -11.26 4.99 20.00
CA ILE A 310 -9.85 4.72 19.74
C ILE A 310 -9.46 5.41 18.42
N PRO A 311 -8.55 6.41 18.42
CA PRO A 311 -8.25 7.23 17.24
C PRO A 311 -7.81 6.42 16.02
N GLN A 312 -6.94 5.43 16.23
CA GLN A 312 -6.40 4.60 15.15
C GLN A 312 -7.49 3.81 14.42
N ILE A 313 -8.51 3.32 15.14
CA ILE A 313 -9.62 2.57 14.54
C ILE A 313 -10.48 3.49 13.66
N VAL A 314 -10.79 4.69 14.16
CA VAL A 314 -11.57 5.68 13.40
C VAL A 314 -10.80 6.13 12.17
N LEU A 315 -9.50 6.41 12.30
CA LEU A 315 -8.62 6.79 11.19
C LEU A 315 -8.55 5.71 10.11
N ASN A 316 -8.37 4.44 10.50
CA ASN A 316 -8.36 3.33 9.53
C ASN A 316 -9.70 3.16 8.81
N LYS A 317 -10.83 3.37 9.51
CA LYS A 317 -12.15 3.40 8.88
C LYS A 317 -12.27 4.58 7.90
N LEU A 318 -11.80 5.77 8.28
CA LEU A 318 -11.77 6.93 7.42
C LEU A 318 -10.97 6.66 6.13
N PHE A 319 -9.78 6.06 6.22
CA PHE A 319 -9.03 5.64 5.02
C PHE A 319 -9.78 4.61 4.17
N SER A 320 -10.52 3.68 4.79
CA SER A 320 -11.22 2.61 4.05
C SER A 320 -12.51 3.07 3.37
N TYR A 321 -13.19 4.07 3.92
CA TYR A 321 -14.53 4.50 3.49
C TYR A 321 -14.56 5.86 2.80
N THR A 322 -13.45 6.60 2.75
CA THR A 322 -13.39 7.96 2.19
C THR A 322 -12.19 8.12 1.25
N GLN A 323 -12.17 9.21 0.49
CA GLN A 323 -11.02 9.57 -0.35
C GLN A 323 -9.83 10.14 0.44
N LEU A 324 -9.78 9.98 1.76
CA LEU A 324 -8.53 10.15 2.53
C LEU A 324 -7.48 9.11 2.14
N GLN A 325 -7.89 8.00 1.54
CA GLN A 325 -7.01 7.13 0.79
C GLN A 325 -7.66 6.83 -0.55
N ASP A 326 -6.98 7.15 -1.65
CA ASP A 326 -7.48 6.93 -2.99
C ASP A 326 -6.45 6.20 -3.86
N THR A 327 -6.90 5.66 -4.99
CA THR A 327 -6.03 4.97 -5.96
C THR A 327 -5.82 5.85 -7.19
N VAL A 328 -4.57 6.23 -7.42
CA VAL A 328 -4.13 6.88 -8.65
C VAL A 328 -3.82 5.80 -9.68
N GLY A 329 -4.71 5.66 -10.66
CA GLY A 329 -4.52 4.75 -11.81
C GLY A 329 -3.62 5.39 -12.87
N VAL A 330 -2.36 4.99 -12.92
CA VAL A 330 -1.36 5.51 -13.87
C VAL A 330 -1.53 4.86 -15.24
N ILE A 331 -1.63 5.70 -16.27
CA ILE A 331 -1.67 5.28 -17.68
C ILE A 331 -0.79 6.26 -18.48
N MET A 332 0.43 5.85 -18.78
CA MET A 332 1.42 6.65 -19.50
C MET A 332 1.21 6.59 -21.01
N ILE A 333 0.13 7.20 -21.49
CA ILE A 333 -0.15 7.33 -22.92
C ILE A 333 0.14 8.76 -23.40
N ALA A 334 0.97 8.89 -24.43
CA ALA A 334 1.27 10.15 -25.12
C ALA A 334 1.36 9.93 -26.63
N LEU A 335 1.33 11.00 -27.40
CA LEU A 335 1.55 10.96 -28.84
C LEU A 335 3.06 10.92 -29.13
N VAL A 336 3.49 9.91 -29.87
CA VAL A 336 4.85 9.78 -30.42
C VAL A 336 4.71 9.80 -31.93
N ASN A 337 5.24 10.84 -32.57
CA ASN A 337 5.09 11.07 -34.02
C ASN A 337 3.62 11.06 -34.49
N GLY A 338 2.71 11.60 -33.67
CA GLY A 338 1.28 11.66 -33.97
C GLY A 338 0.48 10.38 -33.65
N GLU A 339 1.14 9.32 -33.19
CA GLU A 339 0.49 8.05 -32.82
C GLU A 339 0.39 7.90 -31.29
N PRO A 340 -0.76 7.48 -30.74
CA PRO A 340 -0.90 7.21 -29.31
C PRO A 340 -0.13 5.95 -28.92
N LYS A 341 0.85 6.07 -28.01
CA LYS A 341 1.64 4.94 -27.50
C LYS A 341 1.64 4.90 -25.98
N VAL A 342 1.59 3.69 -25.42
CA VAL A 342 1.88 3.45 -24.00
C VAL A 342 3.40 3.45 -23.85
N LEU A 343 3.92 4.26 -22.94
CA LEU A 343 5.35 4.46 -22.73
C LEU A 343 5.74 4.07 -21.31
N THR A 344 6.91 3.45 -21.19
CA THR A 344 7.62 3.30 -19.91
C THR A 344 8.29 4.60 -19.50
N LEU A 345 8.73 4.71 -18.24
CA LEU A 345 9.48 5.88 -17.76
C LEU A 345 10.73 6.13 -18.62
N LYS A 346 11.50 5.06 -18.89
CA LYS A 346 12.70 5.10 -19.72
C LYS A 346 12.39 5.61 -21.13
N GLN A 347 11.31 5.11 -21.76
CA GLN A 347 10.92 5.57 -23.10
C GLN A 347 10.52 7.04 -23.12
N CYS A 348 9.81 7.54 -22.09
CA CYS A 348 9.52 8.98 -21.99
C CYS A 348 10.80 9.82 -21.92
N ILE A 349 11.80 9.40 -21.13
CA ILE A 349 13.10 10.07 -21.02
C ILE A 349 13.85 10.03 -22.36
N GLN A 350 13.88 8.88 -23.03
CA GLN A 350 14.54 8.71 -24.32
C GLN A 350 13.93 9.57 -25.43
N GLU A 351 12.60 9.63 -25.53
CA GLU A 351 11.92 10.50 -26.50
C GLU A 351 12.17 11.98 -26.21
N TYR A 352 12.26 12.36 -24.94
CA TYR A 352 12.64 13.72 -24.55
C TYR A 352 14.09 14.06 -24.96
N ILE A 353 15.07 13.21 -24.64
CA ILE A 353 16.48 13.39 -25.01
C ILE A 353 16.61 13.51 -26.52
N LYS A 354 16.01 12.57 -27.27
CA LYS A 354 16.02 12.58 -28.73
C LYS A 354 15.49 13.89 -29.31
N PHE A 355 14.41 14.42 -28.73
CA PHE A 355 13.86 15.70 -29.14
C PHE A 355 14.79 16.86 -28.79
N GLN A 356 15.42 16.87 -27.62
CA GLN A 356 16.39 17.92 -27.28
C GLN A 356 17.62 17.88 -28.21
N VAL A 357 18.12 16.70 -28.58
CA VAL A 357 19.18 16.57 -29.59
C VAL A 357 18.76 17.20 -30.92
N GLU A 358 17.53 16.98 -31.38
CA GLU A 358 16.99 17.63 -32.58
C GLU A 358 16.94 19.16 -32.45
N VAL A 359 16.42 19.67 -31.32
CA VAL A 359 16.32 21.11 -31.04
C VAL A 359 17.70 21.77 -31.05
N ILE A 360 18.68 21.19 -30.35
CA ILE A 360 20.05 21.74 -30.28
C ILE A 360 20.72 21.68 -31.66
N ARG A 361 20.57 20.57 -32.40
CA ARG A 361 21.09 20.43 -33.76
C ARG A 361 20.54 21.52 -34.69
N ARG A 362 19.21 21.70 -34.73
CA ARG A 362 18.56 22.72 -35.55
C ARG A 362 18.98 24.13 -35.16
N ARG A 363 19.07 24.42 -33.85
CA ARG A 363 19.57 25.70 -33.35
C ARG A 363 20.99 25.98 -33.83
N THR A 364 21.89 25.00 -33.69
CA THR A 364 23.28 25.13 -34.10
C THR A 364 23.40 25.25 -35.62
N GLU A 365 22.60 24.52 -36.41
CA GLU A 365 22.54 24.67 -37.87
C GLU A 365 22.04 26.06 -38.30
N PHE A 366 21.03 26.60 -37.62
CA PHE A 366 20.52 27.95 -37.86
C PHE A 366 21.59 29.01 -37.59
N GLU A 367 22.26 28.92 -36.43
CA GLU A 367 23.34 29.84 -36.06
C GLU A 367 24.55 29.71 -36.98
N LEU A 368 24.91 28.48 -37.38
CA LEU A 368 25.98 28.20 -38.33
C LEU A 368 25.69 28.81 -39.70
N LYS A 369 24.46 28.64 -40.21
CA LYS A 369 24.04 29.23 -41.49
C LYS A 369 24.13 30.75 -41.45
N LYS A 370 23.69 31.38 -40.34
CA LYS A 370 23.78 32.83 -40.14
C LYS A 370 25.22 33.31 -40.03
N ALA A 371 26.06 32.60 -39.28
CA ALA A 371 27.48 32.91 -39.12
C ALA A 371 28.25 32.77 -40.44
N LYS A 372 28.05 31.68 -41.20
CA LYS A 372 28.64 31.49 -42.53
C LYS A 372 28.20 32.58 -43.50
N ALA A 373 26.92 32.93 -43.53
CA ALA A 373 26.43 34.03 -44.36
C ALA A 373 27.09 35.37 -43.99
N ARG A 374 27.28 35.66 -42.70
CA ARG A 374 27.96 36.88 -42.24
C ARG A 374 29.46 36.87 -42.57
N ALA A 375 30.15 35.76 -42.30
CA ALA A 375 31.57 35.59 -42.61
C ALA A 375 31.83 35.76 -44.11
N HIS A 376 30.98 35.15 -44.96
CA HIS A 376 31.05 35.30 -46.42
C HIS A 376 31.00 36.77 -46.85
N ILE A 377 30.14 37.59 -46.25
CA ILE A 377 30.07 39.02 -46.56
C ILE A 377 31.32 39.77 -46.08
N LEU A 378 31.81 39.46 -44.87
CA LEU A 378 33.01 40.09 -44.32
C LEU A 378 34.27 39.74 -45.13
N GLU A 379 34.39 38.52 -45.64
CA GLU A 379 35.48 38.11 -46.54
C GLU A 379 35.51 38.99 -47.80
N GLY A 380 34.34 39.23 -48.42
CA GLY A 380 34.23 40.12 -49.57
C GLY A 380 34.59 41.58 -49.22
N LEU A 381 34.17 42.06 -48.05
CA LEU A 381 34.53 43.40 -47.57
C LEU A 381 36.02 43.54 -47.27
N CYS A 382 36.67 42.50 -46.70
CA CYS A 382 38.11 42.49 -46.46
C CYS A 382 38.89 42.57 -47.78
N ILE A 383 38.52 41.73 -48.77
CA ILE A 383 39.10 41.78 -50.13
C ILE A 383 38.94 43.19 -50.73
N ALA A 384 37.78 43.81 -50.57
CA ALA A 384 37.53 45.14 -51.08
C ALA A 384 38.35 46.22 -50.36
N THR A 385 38.52 46.12 -49.03
CA THR A 385 39.36 47.05 -48.27
C THR A 385 40.85 46.90 -48.56
N ASP A 386 41.31 45.70 -48.92
CA ASP A 386 42.69 45.43 -49.34
C ASP A 386 43.01 46.01 -50.72
N ASN A 387 42.01 46.10 -51.59
CA ASN A 387 42.16 46.51 -52.99
C ASN A 387 41.34 47.77 -53.31
N ILE A 388 41.22 48.69 -52.35
CA ILE A 388 40.22 49.77 -52.39
C ILE A 388 40.36 50.70 -53.61
N ASP A 389 41.58 51.02 -54.03
CA ASP A 389 41.81 51.89 -55.18
C ASP A 389 41.27 51.26 -56.47
N GLU A 390 41.47 49.96 -56.65
CA GLU A 390 40.98 49.19 -57.81
C GLU A 390 39.45 49.05 -57.75
N VAL A 391 38.89 48.80 -56.57
CA VAL A 391 37.43 48.73 -56.36
C VAL A 391 36.76 50.07 -56.68
N VAL A 392 37.34 51.19 -56.23
CA VAL A 392 36.84 52.54 -56.51
C VAL A 392 36.93 52.87 -57.99
N GLU A 393 38.02 52.48 -58.67
CA GLU A 393 38.17 52.73 -60.10
C GLU A 393 37.20 51.89 -60.94
N ILE A 394 36.96 50.63 -60.59
CA ILE A 394 35.91 49.80 -61.22
C ILE A 394 34.55 50.47 -61.02
N CYS A 395 34.22 50.93 -59.82
CA CYS A 395 32.95 51.62 -59.55
C CYS A 395 32.81 52.93 -60.35
N LYS A 396 33.88 53.73 -60.47
CA LYS A 396 33.89 55.01 -61.20
C LYS A 396 33.76 54.85 -62.71
N THR A 397 34.34 53.79 -63.27
CA THR A 397 34.37 53.54 -64.72
C THR A 397 33.18 52.69 -65.20
N SER A 398 32.28 52.30 -64.32
CA SER A 398 31.09 51.51 -64.66
C SER A 398 29.88 52.42 -64.87
N ASP A 399 29.04 52.12 -65.87
CA ASP A 399 27.90 52.97 -66.25
C ASP A 399 26.78 53.01 -65.21
N ASN A 400 26.65 51.95 -64.40
CA ASN A 400 25.62 51.82 -63.36
C ASN A 400 26.02 50.78 -62.30
N ILE A 401 25.24 50.71 -61.21
CA ILE A 401 25.46 49.79 -60.09
C ILE A 401 25.47 48.31 -60.54
N PRO A 402 24.50 47.80 -61.33
CA PRO A 402 24.56 46.44 -61.87
C PRO A 402 25.85 46.12 -62.65
N HIS A 403 26.29 47.03 -63.52
CA HIS A 403 27.52 46.88 -64.30
C HIS A 403 28.76 46.83 -63.38
N SER A 404 28.83 47.70 -62.37
CA SER A 404 29.90 47.67 -61.36
C SER A 404 29.95 46.34 -60.60
N LYS A 405 28.79 45.85 -60.13
CA LYS A 405 28.68 44.57 -59.42
C LYS A 405 29.21 43.41 -60.27
N GLN A 406 28.83 43.33 -61.55
CA GLN A 406 29.31 42.28 -62.45
C GLN A 406 30.84 42.32 -62.60
N ARG A 407 31.41 43.52 -62.82
CA ARG A 407 32.87 43.69 -62.96
C ARG A 407 33.62 43.33 -61.68
N LEU A 408 33.08 43.68 -60.51
CA LEU A 408 33.66 43.30 -59.21
C LEU A 408 33.62 41.78 -58.99
N GLN A 409 32.51 41.12 -59.35
CA GLN A 409 32.39 39.65 -59.28
C GLN A 409 33.43 38.96 -60.15
N GLU A 410 33.56 39.36 -61.42
CA GLU A 410 34.52 38.78 -62.36
C GLU A 410 35.97 39.03 -61.93
N ARG A 411 36.28 40.24 -61.44
CA ARG A 411 37.66 40.63 -61.11
C ARG A 411 38.20 39.98 -59.84
N PHE A 412 37.38 39.91 -58.79
CA PHE A 412 37.78 39.47 -57.45
C PHE A 412 37.18 38.11 -57.05
N ALA A 413 36.52 37.42 -57.99
CA ALA A 413 35.82 36.14 -57.76
C ALA A 413 34.79 36.24 -56.61
N LEU A 414 34.09 37.36 -56.53
CA LEU A 414 33.09 37.64 -55.49
C LEU A 414 31.72 37.08 -55.90
N THR A 415 30.89 36.74 -54.92
CA THR A 415 29.47 36.43 -55.18
C THR A 415 28.65 37.69 -55.33
N GLU A 416 27.46 37.57 -55.91
CA GLU A 416 26.50 38.68 -56.04
C GLU A 416 26.25 39.39 -54.69
N VAL A 417 26.03 38.63 -53.62
CA VAL A 417 25.75 39.21 -52.29
C VAL A 417 26.97 39.95 -51.70
N GLN A 418 28.19 39.49 -51.98
CA GLN A 418 29.41 40.21 -51.59
C GLN A 418 29.58 41.51 -52.39
N ALA A 419 29.41 41.45 -53.71
CA ALA A 419 29.49 42.63 -54.58
C ALA A 419 28.45 43.69 -54.19
N ASP A 420 27.24 43.25 -53.83
CA ASP A 420 26.17 44.10 -53.29
C ASP A 420 26.61 44.83 -52.01
N ALA A 421 27.19 44.09 -51.05
CA ALA A 421 27.69 44.67 -49.81
C ALA A 421 28.83 45.68 -50.05
N ILE A 422 29.72 45.40 -51.00
CA ILE A 422 30.85 46.28 -51.35
C ILE A 422 30.36 47.59 -51.96
N VAL A 423 29.41 47.54 -52.90
CA VAL A 423 28.88 48.77 -53.53
C VAL A 423 28.07 49.62 -52.53
N GLN A 424 27.52 49.00 -51.48
CA GLN A 424 26.82 49.69 -50.39
C GLN A 424 27.76 50.18 -49.27
N MET A 425 29.06 49.88 -49.34
CA MET A 425 30.03 50.25 -48.33
C MET A 425 30.20 51.78 -48.27
N THR A 426 30.18 52.35 -47.05
CA THR A 426 30.37 53.79 -46.85
C THR A 426 31.85 54.13 -46.67
N LEU A 427 32.27 55.32 -47.12
CA LEU A 427 33.69 55.75 -47.06
C LEU A 427 34.29 55.71 -45.64
N GLY A 428 33.48 55.91 -44.59
CA GLY A 428 33.94 55.82 -43.19
C GLY A 428 34.44 54.43 -42.78
N LYS A 429 34.00 53.37 -43.47
CA LYS A 429 34.43 51.98 -43.23
C LYS A 429 35.87 51.70 -43.68
N LEU A 430 36.49 52.63 -44.40
CA LEU A 430 37.88 52.53 -44.88
C LEU A 430 38.92 53.01 -43.86
N THR A 431 38.49 53.55 -42.72
CA THR A 431 39.42 53.94 -41.64
C THR A 431 40.12 52.70 -41.08
N GLY A 432 41.40 52.82 -40.69
CA GLY A 432 42.19 51.67 -40.23
C GLY A 432 41.55 50.91 -39.05
N LEU A 433 40.87 51.62 -38.15
CA LEU A 433 40.14 51.00 -37.03
C LEU A 433 38.92 50.19 -37.49
N GLU A 434 38.17 50.67 -38.49
CA GLU A 434 37.00 49.94 -39.01
C GLU A 434 37.42 48.71 -39.80
N ARG A 435 38.55 48.77 -40.51
CA ARG A 435 39.16 47.60 -41.15
C ARG A 435 39.56 46.54 -40.12
N GLN A 436 40.28 46.92 -39.06
CA GLN A 436 40.65 45.99 -37.99
C GLN A 436 39.41 45.34 -37.36
N LYS A 437 38.34 46.10 -37.12
CA LYS A 437 37.08 45.53 -36.61
C LYS A 437 36.47 44.47 -37.53
N LEU A 438 36.58 44.62 -38.86
CA LEU A 438 36.08 43.63 -39.81
C LEU A 438 36.92 42.35 -39.76
N GLU A 439 38.24 42.49 -39.71
CA GLU A 439 39.19 41.38 -39.59
C GLU A 439 38.98 40.62 -38.26
N ASP A 440 38.85 41.34 -37.14
CA ASP A 440 38.57 40.77 -35.82
C ASP A 440 37.19 40.06 -35.79
N GLU A 441 36.14 40.68 -36.34
CA GLU A 441 34.80 40.08 -36.43
C GLU A 441 34.82 38.80 -37.27
N LEU A 442 35.58 38.80 -38.38
CA LEU A 442 35.73 37.63 -39.25
C LEU A 442 36.47 36.49 -38.53
N GLU A 443 37.58 36.80 -37.84
CA GLU A 443 38.34 35.80 -37.08
C GLU A 443 37.48 35.16 -35.97
N GLU A 444 36.72 35.98 -35.24
CA GLU A 444 35.77 35.48 -34.24
C GLU A 444 34.68 34.60 -34.86
N LEU A 445 34.15 34.98 -36.03
CA LEU A 445 33.15 34.18 -36.73
C LEU A 445 33.72 32.85 -37.22
N HIS A 446 34.94 32.82 -37.76
CA HIS A 446 35.60 31.57 -38.15
C HIS A 446 35.79 30.63 -36.95
N LYS A 447 36.18 31.16 -35.78
CA LYS A 447 36.25 30.39 -34.52
C LYS A 447 34.89 29.79 -34.15
N LYS A 448 33.83 30.60 -34.17
CA LYS A 448 32.44 30.15 -33.88
C LYS A 448 31.92 29.14 -34.89
N ILE A 449 32.19 29.35 -36.19
CA ILE A 449 31.82 28.42 -37.26
C ILE A 449 32.46 27.05 -37.01
N LYS A 450 33.77 27.04 -36.73
CA LYS A 450 34.50 25.81 -36.43
C LYS A 450 33.91 25.09 -35.20
N GLU A 451 33.66 25.83 -34.12
CA GLU A 451 33.03 25.27 -32.91
C GLU A 451 31.66 24.63 -33.20
N MET A 452 30.79 25.34 -33.94
CA MET A 452 29.47 24.83 -34.33
C MET A 452 29.55 23.62 -35.26
N GLU A 453 30.49 23.61 -36.21
CA GLU A 453 30.73 22.44 -37.07
C GLU A 453 31.19 21.22 -36.25
N GLU A 454 32.06 21.42 -35.26
CA GLU A 454 32.47 20.36 -34.36
C GLU A 454 31.29 19.87 -33.49
N ILE A 455 30.42 20.75 -32.99
CA ILE A 455 29.21 20.37 -32.25
C ILE A 455 28.27 19.52 -33.12
N LEU A 456 28.08 19.88 -34.39
CA LEU A 456 27.19 19.14 -35.30
C LEU A 456 27.76 17.77 -35.70
N ALA A 457 29.08 17.63 -35.67
CA ALA A 457 29.80 16.39 -35.99
C ALA A 457 29.87 15.41 -34.82
N ASP A 458 29.78 15.88 -33.57
CA ASP A 458 29.94 15.08 -32.36
C ASP A 458 28.73 15.20 -31.43
N GLU A 459 27.91 14.14 -31.40
CA GLU A 459 26.72 14.08 -30.55
C GLU A 459 27.04 14.16 -29.06
N SER A 460 28.25 13.79 -28.62
CA SER A 460 28.64 13.93 -27.21
C SER A 460 28.74 15.40 -26.77
N LYS A 461 29.12 16.30 -27.68
CA LYS A 461 29.10 17.75 -27.44
C LYS A 461 27.68 18.27 -27.30
N ILE A 462 26.74 17.73 -28.10
CA ILE A 462 25.31 18.06 -27.98
C ILE A 462 24.77 17.61 -26.62
N HIS A 463 25.10 16.38 -26.18
CA HIS A 463 24.73 15.92 -24.84
C HIS A 463 25.32 16.80 -23.73
N GLY A 464 26.57 17.27 -23.88
CA GLY A 464 27.18 18.23 -22.98
C GLY A 464 26.37 19.52 -22.84
N ILE A 465 25.94 20.11 -23.96
CA ILE A 465 25.08 21.30 -23.97
C ILE A 465 23.75 21.01 -23.28
N ILE A 466 23.09 19.89 -23.59
CA ILE A 466 21.81 19.51 -22.96
C ILE A 466 21.96 19.42 -21.43
N ARG A 467 23.06 18.82 -20.95
CA ARG A 467 23.36 18.70 -19.51
C ARG A 467 23.56 20.07 -18.85
N GLU A 468 24.34 20.95 -19.46
CA GLU A 468 24.57 22.31 -18.94
C GLU A 468 23.26 23.10 -18.86
N GLU A 469 22.42 23.00 -19.91
CA GLU A 469 21.12 23.66 -19.96
C GLU A 469 20.16 23.11 -18.90
N LEU A 470 20.05 21.78 -18.75
CA LEU A 470 19.22 21.16 -17.71
C LEU A 470 19.72 21.46 -16.29
N ALA A 471 21.04 21.50 -16.08
CA ALA A 471 21.63 21.90 -14.80
C ALA A 471 21.28 23.34 -14.43
N GLU A 472 21.24 24.25 -15.41
CA GLU A 472 20.77 25.62 -15.23
C GLU A 472 19.30 25.66 -14.79
N ILE A 473 18.44 24.90 -15.46
CA ILE A 473 17.01 24.76 -15.12
C ILE A 473 16.84 24.22 -13.70
N ARG A 474 17.57 23.15 -13.35
CA ARG A 474 17.54 22.55 -12.01
C ARG A 474 17.89 23.58 -10.94
N ARG A 475 18.97 24.33 -11.12
CA ARG A 475 19.40 25.36 -10.17
C ARG A 475 18.37 26.47 -9.98
N LYS A 476 17.63 26.82 -11.04
CA LYS A 476 16.62 27.90 -11.02
C LYS A 476 15.27 27.46 -10.44
N PHE A 477 14.85 26.22 -10.70
CA PHE A 477 13.44 25.81 -10.54
C PHE A 477 13.23 24.52 -9.74
N SER A 478 14.27 23.75 -9.44
CA SER A 478 14.12 22.55 -8.62
C SER A 478 13.68 22.92 -7.20
N ASP A 479 12.88 22.04 -6.60
CA ASP A 479 12.43 22.16 -5.22
C ASP A 479 12.44 20.79 -4.53
N ASP A 480 12.21 20.80 -3.22
CA ASP A 480 12.17 19.58 -2.43
C ASP A 480 10.92 18.75 -2.77
N ARG A 481 11.07 17.43 -2.66
CA ARG A 481 9.97 16.47 -2.80
C ARG A 481 8.89 16.76 -1.75
N LYS A 482 7.63 16.80 -2.19
CA LYS A 482 6.46 17.03 -1.33
C LYS A 482 5.82 15.73 -0.89
N THR A 483 5.62 14.81 -1.83
CA THR A 483 4.98 13.52 -1.57
C THR A 483 5.95 12.57 -0.91
N GLN A 484 5.55 12.05 0.26
CA GLN A 484 6.28 11.03 0.98
C GLN A 484 6.00 9.67 0.35
N ILE A 485 7.00 8.78 0.37
CA ILE A 485 6.86 7.41 -0.11
C ILE A 485 7.18 6.50 1.05
N GLU A 486 6.15 5.92 1.63
CA GLU A 486 6.34 4.90 2.65
C GLU A 486 6.51 3.56 1.96
N THR A 487 7.54 2.82 2.40
CA THR A 487 7.72 1.45 1.94
C THR A 487 6.63 0.61 2.56
N VAL A 488 5.57 0.41 1.78
CA VAL A 488 4.67 -0.72 1.98
C VAL A 488 5.33 -1.88 1.25
N SER A 489 6.07 -2.70 1.99
CA SER A 489 6.24 -4.11 1.63
C SER A 489 4.82 -4.65 1.38
N GLY A 490 4.62 -5.48 0.37
CA GLY A 490 3.30 -6.08 0.14
C GLY A 490 2.78 -6.62 1.46
N GLU A 491 1.77 -5.94 2.00
CA GLU A 491 1.35 -5.97 3.40
C GLU A 491 2.50 -5.67 4.38
N VAL A 492 2.63 -4.40 4.83
CA VAL A 492 3.24 -4.15 6.14
C VAL A 492 2.25 -4.75 7.13
N ASP A 493 2.47 -6.00 7.49
CA ASP A 493 1.86 -6.55 8.69
C ASP A 493 2.29 -5.64 9.83
N ILE A 494 1.30 -5.16 10.59
CA ILE A 494 1.48 -4.38 11.82
C ILE A 494 2.57 -5.03 12.72
N GLU A 495 2.74 -6.34 12.58
CA GLU A 495 3.82 -7.18 13.10
C GLU A 495 5.23 -6.56 13.01
N ASP A 496 5.68 -6.04 11.86
CA ASP A 496 7.07 -5.55 11.70
C ASP A 496 7.36 -4.25 12.48
N LEU A 497 6.32 -3.51 12.88
CA LEU A 497 6.42 -2.31 13.73
C LEU A 497 6.37 -2.63 15.22
N ILE A 498 6.01 -3.87 15.56
CA ILE A 498 5.83 -4.31 16.94
C ILE A 498 7.13 -4.97 17.40
N PRO A 499 7.66 -4.62 18.57
CA PRO A 499 8.86 -5.27 19.07
C PRO A 499 8.58 -6.76 19.35
N VAL A 500 9.53 -7.60 18.95
CA VAL A 500 9.53 -9.03 19.26
C VAL A 500 9.88 -9.18 20.74
N GLU A 501 8.87 -9.45 21.57
CA GLU A 501 9.03 -9.59 23.02
C GLU A 501 8.22 -10.78 23.52
N ASP A 502 8.68 -11.41 24.60
CA ASP A 502 7.92 -12.46 25.26
C ASP A 502 6.78 -11.86 26.09
N CYS A 503 5.56 -12.32 25.82
CA CYS A 503 4.35 -11.93 26.52
C CYS A 503 3.74 -13.14 27.25
N VAL A 504 3.19 -12.90 28.44
CA VAL A 504 2.29 -13.81 29.14
C VAL A 504 0.87 -13.51 28.68
N VAL A 505 0.19 -14.49 28.08
CA VAL A 505 -1.22 -14.41 27.72
C VAL A 505 -2.02 -15.16 28.75
N THR A 506 -3.10 -14.55 29.24
CA THR A 506 -4.03 -15.17 30.20
C THR A 506 -5.45 -15.12 29.67
N TYR A 507 -6.17 -16.23 29.78
CA TYR A 507 -7.59 -16.36 29.47
C TYR A 507 -8.34 -16.88 30.70
N THR A 508 -9.48 -16.27 31.06
CA THR A 508 -10.25 -16.59 32.27
C THR A 508 -11.50 -17.42 31.98
N ASN A 509 -12.03 -18.08 33.02
CA ASN A 509 -13.28 -18.85 32.94
C ASN A 509 -14.51 -18.02 32.51
N LYS A 510 -14.49 -16.70 32.74
CA LYS A 510 -15.54 -15.77 32.27
C LYS A 510 -15.29 -15.25 30.84
N GLY A 511 -14.27 -15.77 30.16
CA GLY A 511 -13.95 -15.45 28.77
C GLY A 511 -13.13 -14.18 28.59
N TYR A 512 -12.46 -13.67 29.62
CA TYR A 512 -11.59 -12.50 29.48
C TYR A 512 -10.18 -12.91 29.06
N ILE A 513 -9.61 -12.17 28.11
CA ILE A 513 -8.25 -12.36 27.61
C ILE A 513 -7.43 -11.06 27.72
N LYS A 514 -6.15 -11.21 28.05
CA LYS A 514 -5.15 -10.13 28.04
C LYS A 514 -3.76 -10.68 27.78
N ARG A 515 -2.86 -9.79 27.36
CA ARG A 515 -1.40 -10.01 27.35
C ARG A 515 -0.68 -9.07 28.31
N MET A 516 0.49 -9.46 28.79
CA MET A 516 1.43 -8.62 29.53
C MET A 516 2.85 -9.02 29.20
N THR A 517 3.81 -8.08 29.15
CA THR A 517 5.21 -8.43 28.90
C THR A 517 5.78 -9.27 30.05
N LEU A 518 6.68 -10.20 29.73
CA LEU A 518 7.28 -11.10 30.72
C LEU A 518 8.05 -10.34 31.81
N ASP A 519 8.68 -9.22 31.46
CA ASP A 519 9.38 -8.36 32.40
C ASP A 519 8.43 -7.68 33.38
N THR A 520 7.28 -7.19 32.92
CA THR A 520 6.24 -6.63 33.80
C THR A 520 5.72 -7.68 34.77
N TYR A 521 5.64 -8.94 34.32
CA TYR A 521 5.26 -10.07 35.16
C TYR A 521 6.34 -10.43 36.20
N LYS A 522 7.63 -10.41 35.84
CA LYS A 522 8.77 -10.81 36.71
C LYS A 522 9.27 -9.71 37.67
N THR A 523 9.23 -8.44 37.29
CA THR A 523 9.90 -7.33 38.02
C THR A 523 9.31 -7.09 39.42
N GLN A 524 8.10 -7.57 39.70
CA GLN A 524 7.50 -7.49 41.03
C GLN A 524 7.84 -8.66 41.97
N ASN A 525 8.62 -9.66 41.55
CA ASN A 525 9.07 -10.78 42.40
C ASN A 525 10.43 -10.55 43.09
N ARG A 526 11.09 -9.40 42.88
CA ARG A 526 12.35 -9.06 43.58
C ARG A 526 12.07 -8.20 44.82
N GLY A 527 11.75 -8.88 45.92
CA GLY A 527 11.97 -8.40 47.30
C GLY A 527 11.22 -7.13 47.71
N GLY A 528 10.06 -7.29 48.38
CA GLY A 528 9.41 -6.15 49.03
C GLY A 528 8.04 -6.46 49.62
N ARG A 529 8.02 -6.83 50.91
CA ARG A 529 6.99 -6.53 51.92
C ARG A 529 5.55 -6.31 51.40
N GLY A 530 4.72 -7.35 51.52
CA GLY A 530 3.27 -7.28 51.73
C GLY A 530 2.50 -6.31 50.84
N VAL A 531 2.26 -6.69 49.59
CA VAL A 531 1.20 -6.08 48.78
C VAL A 531 -0.04 -6.94 48.96
N GLN A 532 -1.06 -6.41 49.65
CA GLN A 532 -2.42 -6.93 49.63
C GLN A 532 -2.93 -6.96 48.18
N GLY A 533 -2.66 -8.07 47.50
CA GLY A 533 -3.13 -8.35 46.15
C GLY A 533 -4.54 -8.91 46.20
N MET A 534 -5.48 -8.16 45.64
CA MET A 534 -6.92 -8.46 45.54
C MET A 534 -7.68 -8.54 46.87
N LYS A 535 -8.61 -7.59 47.08
CA LYS A 535 -9.89 -7.98 47.67
C LYS A 535 -10.57 -8.92 46.66
N GLN A 536 -10.26 -10.22 46.73
CA GLN A 536 -11.02 -11.24 46.03
C GLN A 536 -12.43 -11.25 46.63
N ARG A 537 -13.36 -10.56 45.97
CA ARG A 537 -14.73 -11.07 45.88
C ARG A 537 -14.75 -11.97 44.66
N GLU A 538 -15.04 -13.23 44.97
CA GLU A 538 -15.01 -14.47 44.19
C GLU A 538 -15.57 -14.36 42.76
N GLU A 539 -15.07 -15.21 41.85
CA GLU A 539 -15.74 -15.80 40.65
C GLU A 539 -14.97 -15.75 39.30
N ASP A 540 -13.84 -15.03 39.16
CA ASP A 540 -13.09 -14.93 37.88
C ASP A 540 -11.61 -15.33 38.07
N PHE A 541 -11.20 -16.44 37.47
CA PHE A 541 -9.85 -17.02 37.59
C PHE A 541 -9.29 -17.41 36.21
N VAL A 542 -7.96 -17.51 36.13
CA VAL A 542 -7.26 -17.83 34.88
C VAL A 542 -7.41 -19.33 34.57
N GLU A 543 -8.01 -19.64 33.43
CA GLU A 543 -8.22 -21.00 32.91
C GLU A 543 -7.04 -21.46 32.05
N GLU A 544 -6.50 -20.56 31.22
CA GLU A 544 -5.34 -20.83 30.37
C GLU A 544 -4.30 -19.71 30.52
N MET A 545 -3.04 -20.10 30.67
CA MET A 545 -1.90 -19.20 30.71
C MET A 545 -0.75 -19.81 29.91
N PHE A 546 -0.17 -19.03 29.01
CA PHE A 546 1.05 -19.42 28.32
C PHE A 546 1.88 -18.20 27.95
N ILE A 547 3.18 -18.43 27.82
CA ILE A 547 4.12 -17.43 27.28
C ILE A 547 4.13 -17.59 25.76
N CYS A 548 4.16 -16.50 25.01
CA CYS A 548 4.42 -16.53 23.58
C CYS A 548 5.06 -15.22 23.14
N SER A 549 5.74 -15.25 21.99
CA SER A 549 6.22 -14.02 21.38
C SER A 549 5.03 -13.15 20.98
N THR A 550 5.20 -11.83 20.97
CA THR A 550 4.24 -10.88 20.36
C THR A 550 3.82 -11.29 18.95
N HIS A 551 4.69 -11.99 18.21
CA HIS A 551 4.53 -12.40 16.82
C HIS A 551 3.92 -13.80 16.64
N ASP A 552 3.81 -14.58 17.72
CA ASP A 552 3.22 -15.91 17.65
C ASP A 552 1.72 -15.83 17.33
N ASN A 553 1.23 -16.86 16.63
CA ASN A 553 -0.19 -17.02 16.35
C ASN A 553 -0.87 -17.74 17.51
N ILE A 554 -2.02 -17.21 17.93
CA ILE A 554 -2.94 -17.85 18.87
C ILE A 554 -4.15 -18.32 18.08
N LEU A 555 -4.32 -19.64 17.99
CA LEU A 555 -5.44 -20.30 17.34
C LEU A 555 -6.54 -20.55 18.37
N PHE A 556 -7.72 -20.00 18.14
CA PHE A 556 -8.90 -20.16 18.98
C PHE A 556 -9.84 -21.13 18.31
N ILE A 557 -10.01 -22.33 18.89
CA ILE A 557 -10.94 -23.33 18.37
C ILE A 557 -12.18 -23.32 19.25
N THR A 558 -13.36 -23.19 18.64
CA THR A 558 -14.64 -23.11 19.36
C THR A 558 -15.32 -24.47 19.53
N ASN A 559 -16.29 -24.56 20.44
CA ASN A 559 -17.12 -25.76 20.65
C ASN A 559 -17.85 -26.19 19.36
N LYS A 560 -18.23 -25.23 18.49
CA LYS A 560 -18.83 -25.46 17.18
C LYS A 560 -17.83 -25.82 16.07
N GLY A 561 -16.55 -25.99 16.40
CA GLY A 561 -15.54 -26.43 15.44
C GLY A 561 -15.11 -25.36 14.44
N ILE A 562 -15.25 -24.07 14.78
CA ILE A 562 -14.68 -22.96 14.02
C ILE A 562 -13.35 -22.56 14.65
N MET A 563 -12.37 -22.25 13.80
CA MET A 563 -11.06 -21.73 14.21
C MET A 563 -10.92 -20.28 13.82
N TYR A 564 -10.58 -19.46 14.81
CA TYR A 564 -10.11 -18.09 14.63
C TYR A 564 -8.61 -18.00 14.90
N LYS A 565 -7.98 -16.93 14.44
CA LYS A 565 -6.54 -16.69 14.62
C LYS A 565 -6.33 -15.22 14.94
N LEU A 566 -5.56 -14.95 15.99
CA LEU A 566 -4.99 -13.63 16.27
C LEU A 566 -3.48 -13.78 16.47
N LYS A 567 -2.72 -12.75 16.14
CA LYS A 567 -1.35 -12.59 16.62
C LYS A 567 -1.38 -12.21 18.10
N CYS A 568 -0.37 -12.60 18.85
CA CYS A 568 -0.31 -12.28 20.27
C CYS A 568 -0.43 -10.77 20.51
N TYR A 569 0.22 -9.93 19.69
CA TYR A 569 0.14 -8.47 19.85
C TYR A 569 -1.28 -7.88 19.66
N GLU A 570 -2.17 -8.57 18.95
CA GLU A 570 -3.57 -8.16 18.75
C GLU A 570 -4.41 -8.38 20.01
N VAL A 571 -3.94 -9.22 20.94
CA VAL A 571 -4.52 -9.36 22.27
C VAL A 571 -4.22 -8.08 23.07
N PRO A 572 -5.22 -7.42 23.68
CA PRO A 572 -4.98 -6.18 24.42
C PRO A 572 -4.06 -6.35 25.62
N GLU A 573 -3.20 -5.36 25.81
CA GLU A 573 -2.29 -5.29 26.95
C GLU A 573 -3.05 -4.92 28.23
N GLY A 574 -2.70 -5.57 29.33
CA GLY A 574 -3.36 -5.33 30.62
C GLY A 574 -2.43 -5.54 31.81
N SER A 575 -2.68 -4.80 32.89
CA SER A 575 -1.97 -5.00 34.16
C SER A 575 -2.32 -6.35 34.80
N LYS A 576 -1.51 -6.81 35.77
CA LYS A 576 -1.82 -8.02 36.56
C LYS A 576 -3.20 -7.92 37.24
N SER A 577 -3.60 -6.72 37.66
CA SER A 577 -4.90 -6.44 38.31
C SER A 577 -6.09 -6.23 37.36
N SER A 578 -5.87 -5.99 36.06
CA SER A 578 -6.98 -5.81 35.11
C SER A 578 -7.56 -7.16 34.67
N ARG A 579 -8.86 -7.21 34.36
CA ARG A 579 -9.49 -8.44 33.85
C ARG A 579 -9.16 -8.71 32.38
N GLY A 580 -8.72 -7.69 31.63
CA GLY A 580 -8.60 -7.79 30.17
C GLY A 580 -9.91 -7.48 29.47
N VAL A 581 -10.04 -7.90 28.22
CA VAL A 581 -11.26 -7.77 27.41
C VAL A 581 -11.91 -9.12 27.21
N ASN A 582 -13.24 -9.15 27.11
CA ASN A 582 -13.93 -10.39 26.80
C ASN A 582 -13.60 -10.84 25.35
N ALA A 583 -13.29 -12.12 25.15
CA ALA A 583 -12.87 -12.68 23.87
C ALA A 583 -13.95 -12.54 22.78
N VAL A 584 -15.24 -12.45 23.16
CA VAL A 584 -16.35 -12.16 22.23
C VAL A 584 -16.21 -10.78 21.56
N ASN A 585 -15.46 -9.85 22.16
CA ASN A 585 -15.19 -8.53 21.58
C ASN A 585 -14.02 -8.55 20.58
N LEU A 586 -13.23 -9.63 20.56
CA LEU A 586 -12.08 -9.80 19.68
C LEU A 586 -12.38 -10.74 18.51
N LEU A 587 -13.25 -11.73 18.74
CA LEU A 587 -13.61 -12.78 17.79
C LEU A 587 -15.11 -12.68 17.45
N PRO A 588 -15.51 -12.79 16.18
CA PRO A 588 -16.92 -12.71 15.78
C PRO A 588 -17.65 -14.03 16.05
N LEU A 589 -17.83 -14.35 17.33
CA LEU A 589 -18.49 -15.58 17.80
C LEU A 589 -20.01 -15.50 17.61
N GLU A 590 -20.62 -16.61 17.16
CA GLU A 590 -22.07 -16.75 17.09
C GLU A 590 -22.72 -16.99 18.46
N GLU A 591 -24.04 -16.86 18.54
CA GLU A 591 -24.78 -17.21 19.75
C GLU A 591 -24.55 -18.69 20.14
N GLY A 592 -24.22 -18.92 21.41
CA GLY A 592 -23.87 -20.23 21.95
C GLY A 592 -22.47 -20.75 21.55
N GLU A 593 -21.69 -19.99 20.77
CA GLU A 593 -20.32 -20.35 20.42
C GLU A 593 -19.34 -19.90 21.52
N LYS A 594 -18.50 -20.83 21.99
CA LYS A 594 -17.51 -20.62 23.06
C LYS A 594 -16.16 -21.17 22.65
N ILE A 595 -15.08 -20.58 23.15
CA ILE A 595 -13.72 -21.09 22.92
C ILE A 595 -13.56 -22.41 23.68
N ALA A 596 -13.26 -23.48 22.96
CA ALA A 596 -12.99 -24.82 23.50
C ALA A 596 -11.50 -25.07 23.72
N ALA A 597 -10.62 -24.42 22.95
CA ALA A 597 -9.17 -24.50 23.12
C ALA A 597 -8.43 -23.30 22.53
N MET A 598 -7.31 -22.95 23.16
CA MET A 598 -6.32 -22.00 22.63
C MET A 598 -5.02 -22.76 22.34
N ILE A 599 -4.49 -22.61 21.12
CA ILE A 599 -3.24 -23.25 20.70
C ILE A 599 -2.28 -22.17 20.18
N ARG A 600 -1.09 -22.07 20.79
CA ARG A 600 -0.02 -21.19 20.30
C ARG A 600 0.83 -21.88 19.22
N THR A 601 1.21 -21.13 18.18
CA THR A 601 2.20 -21.58 17.18
C THR A 601 2.95 -20.41 16.55
N SER A 602 4.27 -20.54 16.47
CA SER A 602 5.17 -19.58 15.80
C SER A 602 5.06 -19.68 14.28
N ASP A 603 4.93 -20.92 13.78
CA ASP A 603 4.93 -21.27 12.36
C ASP A 603 3.74 -22.18 12.00
N PHE A 604 3.63 -22.53 10.72
CA PHE A 604 2.67 -23.52 10.21
C PHE A 604 3.40 -24.62 9.45
N ASP A 605 4.51 -25.11 10.01
CA ASP A 605 5.40 -26.06 9.34
C ASP A 605 4.77 -27.46 9.19
N GLU A 606 5.30 -28.22 8.24
CA GLU A 606 4.94 -29.62 8.05
C GLU A 606 5.37 -30.48 9.26
N GLY A 607 4.70 -31.61 9.46
CA GLY A 607 4.96 -32.52 10.59
C GLY A 607 4.21 -32.18 11.89
N LYS A 608 3.61 -30.99 12.00
CA LYS A 608 2.70 -30.65 13.12
C LYS A 608 1.25 -30.95 12.76
N TYR A 609 0.47 -31.42 13.73
CA TYR A 609 -0.95 -31.76 13.54
C TYR A 609 -1.81 -31.18 14.66
N ILE A 610 -3.01 -30.73 14.29
CA ILE A 610 -4.09 -30.44 15.23
C ILE A 610 -4.99 -31.68 15.30
N VAL A 611 -5.09 -32.27 16.48
CA VAL A 611 -5.99 -33.39 16.77
C VAL A 611 -7.15 -32.88 17.61
N MET A 612 -8.36 -33.13 17.14
CA MET A 612 -9.61 -32.73 17.80
C MET A 612 -10.43 -33.97 18.10
N VAL A 613 -11.06 -34.02 19.28
CA VAL A 613 -12.07 -35.03 19.64
C VAL A 613 -13.39 -34.35 19.95
N THR A 614 -14.49 -34.95 19.50
CA THR A 614 -15.85 -34.48 19.74
C THR A 614 -16.51 -35.22 20.90
N ARG A 615 -17.59 -34.66 21.45
CA ARG A 615 -18.38 -35.27 22.53
C ARG A 615 -18.94 -36.63 22.13
N ASN A 616 -19.32 -36.80 20.87
CA ASN A 616 -19.81 -38.07 20.32
C ASN A 616 -18.70 -39.09 20.02
N GLY A 617 -17.45 -38.81 20.41
CA GLY A 617 -16.35 -39.77 20.28
C GLY A 617 -15.75 -39.87 18.89
N LYS A 618 -15.95 -38.86 18.02
CA LYS A 618 -15.18 -38.73 16.78
C LYS A 618 -13.86 -38.04 17.06
N ILE A 619 -12.79 -38.47 16.41
CA ILE A 619 -11.46 -37.88 16.46
C ILE A 619 -10.99 -37.55 15.04
N LYS A 620 -10.33 -36.42 14.89
CA LYS A 620 -9.77 -35.98 13.62
C LYS A 620 -8.38 -35.42 13.80
N ARG A 621 -7.46 -35.89 12.95
CA ARG A 621 -6.12 -35.37 12.78
C ARG A 621 -6.06 -34.56 11.48
N THR A 622 -5.61 -33.31 11.56
CA THR A 622 -5.41 -32.42 10.41
C THR A 622 -4.00 -31.84 10.47
N ALA A 623 -3.30 -31.75 9.34
CA ALA A 623 -1.99 -31.11 9.27
C ALA A 623 -2.10 -29.60 9.59
N LEU A 624 -1.18 -29.08 10.41
CA LEU A 624 -1.15 -27.67 10.80
C LEU A 624 -1.13 -26.68 9.61
N PRO A 625 -0.40 -26.93 8.50
CA PRO A 625 -0.43 -26.06 7.32
C PRO A 625 -1.82 -25.75 6.77
N ALA A 626 -2.79 -26.65 6.95
CA ALA A 626 -4.18 -26.43 6.53
C ALA A 626 -4.84 -25.23 7.23
N TYR A 627 -4.28 -24.78 8.36
CA TYR A 627 -4.77 -23.69 9.20
C TYR A 627 -4.01 -22.37 9.02
N LYS A 628 -3.09 -22.27 8.04
CA LYS A 628 -2.28 -21.07 7.81
C LYS A 628 -3.11 -19.81 7.49
N ASN A 629 -4.06 -19.95 6.56
CA ASN A 629 -4.85 -18.84 6.01
C ASN A 629 -6.26 -18.79 6.64
N VAL A 630 -6.36 -18.14 7.80
CA VAL A 630 -7.62 -17.92 8.54
C VAL A 630 -8.21 -16.57 8.17
N ARG A 631 -9.51 -16.55 7.81
CA ARG A 631 -10.24 -15.30 7.51
C ARG A 631 -10.77 -14.68 8.80
N LYS A 632 -11.18 -13.41 8.76
CA LYS A 632 -11.75 -12.71 9.94
C LYS A 632 -12.97 -13.43 10.55
N ASN A 633 -13.83 -14.01 9.72
CA ASN A 633 -15.01 -14.78 10.16
C ASN A 633 -14.64 -16.24 10.57
N GLY A 634 -13.37 -16.52 10.81
CA GLY A 634 -12.88 -17.85 11.12
C GLY A 634 -12.81 -18.79 9.91
N LEU A 635 -12.50 -20.04 10.21
CA LEU A 635 -12.47 -21.14 9.25
C LEU A 635 -13.01 -22.42 9.90
N ILE A 636 -13.61 -23.33 9.13
CA ILE A 636 -14.08 -24.62 9.65
C ILE A 636 -12.88 -25.47 10.08
N ALA A 637 -12.76 -25.73 11.37
CA ALA A 637 -11.69 -26.55 11.94
C ALA A 637 -11.98 -28.05 11.79
N ILE A 638 -13.25 -28.44 12.01
CA ILE A 638 -13.81 -29.79 11.91
C ILE A 638 -15.28 -29.72 11.49
N GLY A 639 -15.74 -30.67 10.67
CA GLY A 639 -17.17 -30.85 10.43
C GLY A 639 -17.81 -31.52 11.65
N LEU A 640 -18.88 -30.96 12.21
CA LEU A 640 -19.59 -31.55 13.34
C LEU A 640 -20.92 -32.13 12.87
N ASP A 641 -21.33 -33.23 13.49
CA ASP A 641 -22.68 -33.74 13.33
C ASP A 641 -23.66 -32.83 14.10
N GLU A 642 -24.94 -32.89 13.77
CA GLU A 642 -25.97 -32.09 14.45
C GLU A 642 -25.99 -32.39 15.96
N GLY A 643 -25.82 -31.35 16.77
CA GLY A 643 -25.76 -31.45 18.24
C GLY A 643 -24.42 -31.94 18.83
N ASP A 644 -23.40 -32.19 18.01
CA ASP A 644 -22.05 -32.53 18.49
C ASP A 644 -21.23 -31.27 18.78
N GLU A 645 -20.26 -31.39 19.69
CA GLU A 645 -19.35 -30.30 20.06
C GLU A 645 -17.92 -30.82 20.25
N ILE A 646 -16.94 -29.93 20.20
CA ILE A 646 -15.56 -30.28 20.56
C ILE A 646 -15.44 -30.54 22.06
N ALA A 647 -14.90 -31.72 22.41
CA ALA A 647 -14.56 -32.11 23.78
C ALA A 647 -13.07 -31.92 24.11
N GLY A 648 -12.19 -31.82 23.11
CA GLY A 648 -10.79 -31.52 23.35
C GLY A 648 -9.98 -31.30 22.08
N VAL A 649 -8.92 -30.49 22.18
CA VAL A 649 -8.00 -30.17 21.08
C VAL A 649 -6.56 -30.22 21.57
N ARG A 650 -5.66 -30.84 20.80
CA ARG A 650 -4.22 -30.87 21.10
C ARG A 650 -3.40 -30.68 19.82
N MET A 651 -2.29 -29.95 19.95
CA MET A 651 -1.24 -29.92 18.95
C MET A 651 -0.25 -31.07 19.20
N THR A 652 0.15 -31.75 18.13
CA THR A 652 0.89 -33.01 18.15
C THR A 652 1.96 -33.04 17.05
N SER A 653 2.97 -33.89 17.21
CA SER A 653 4.16 -34.00 16.34
C SER A 653 4.07 -35.10 15.27
N GLY A 654 2.97 -35.86 15.22
CA GLY A 654 2.72 -36.92 14.25
C GLY A 654 2.95 -38.35 14.76
N ASP A 655 3.58 -38.49 15.92
CA ASP A 655 3.93 -39.72 16.65
C ASP A 655 3.41 -39.74 18.11
N SER A 656 2.59 -38.76 18.49
CA SER A 656 2.06 -38.62 19.84
C SER A 656 0.99 -39.66 20.18
N GLU A 657 0.91 -40.02 21.46
CA GLU A 657 -0.17 -40.83 22.00
C GLU A 657 -1.17 -39.96 22.76
N LEU A 658 -2.46 -40.28 22.59
CA LEU A 658 -3.57 -39.49 23.11
C LEU A 658 -4.44 -40.36 24.02
N PHE A 659 -4.79 -39.80 25.16
CA PHE A 659 -5.80 -40.33 26.07
C PHE A 659 -7.12 -39.61 25.82
N ILE A 660 -8.19 -40.37 25.67
CA ILE A 660 -9.55 -39.85 25.52
C ILE A 660 -10.38 -40.49 26.63
N ALA A 661 -11.01 -39.67 27.48
CA ALA A 661 -11.82 -40.14 28.59
C ALA A 661 -13.30 -39.81 28.39
N THR A 662 -14.15 -40.71 28.86
CA THR A 662 -15.60 -40.57 28.81
C THR A 662 -16.19 -40.27 30.18
N ARG A 663 -17.40 -39.70 30.18
CA ARG A 663 -18.16 -39.33 31.37
C ARG A 663 -18.42 -40.54 32.27
N ASN A 664 -18.68 -41.71 31.70
CA ASN A 664 -18.96 -42.94 32.44
C ASN A 664 -17.69 -43.70 32.88
N GLY A 665 -16.52 -43.06 32.78
CA GLY A 665 -15.28 -43.56 33.36
C GLY A 665 -14.54 -44.58 32.51
N MET A 666 -14.69 -44.52 31.18
CA MET A 666 -13.83 -45.25 30.25
C MET A 666 -12.72 -44.34 29.75
N ALA A 667 -11.55 -44.89 29.43
CA ALA A 667 -10.50 -44.18 28.72
C ALA A 667 -9.80 -45.06 27.69
N ILE A 668 -9.47 -44.48 26.54
CA ILE A 668 -8.70 -45.16 25.49
C ILE A 668 -7.39 -44.40 25.24
N ARG A 669 -6.30 -45.15 25.12
CA ARG A 669 -4.97 -44.65 24.74
C ARG A 669 -4.73 -45.04 23.28
N ILE A 670 -4.58 -44.06 22.40
CA ILE A 670 -4.45 -44.26 20.94
C ILE A 670 -3.19 -43.56 20.45
N ALA A 671 -2.40 -44.26 19.64
CA ALA A 671 -1.31 -43.65 18.88
C ALA A 671 -1.87 -42.86 17.68
N GLU A 672 -1.47 -41.60 17.51
CA GLU A 672 -2.07 -40.73 16.50
C GLU A 672 -1.85 -41.20 15.05
N ASN A 673 -0.79 -41.99 14.82
CA ASN A 673 -0.46 -42.58 13.52
C ASN A 673 -1.46 -43.65 13.05
N LYS A 674 -2.31 -44.18 13.94
CA LYS A 674 -3.43 -45.06 13.58
C LYS A 674 -4.58 -44.31 12.88
N MET A 675 -4.48 -42.99 12.80
CA MET A 675 -5.41 -42.11 12.10
C MET A 675 -4.69 -41.40 10.96
N ARG A 676 -5.22 -41.54 9.74
CA ARG A 676 -4.76 -40.72 8.61
C ARG A 676 -5.11 -39.26 8.84
N ALA A 677 -4.29 -38.35 8.33
CA ALA A 677 -4.64 -36.94 8.26
C ALA A 677 -5.83 -36.75 7.31
N LEU A 678 -6.80 -35.94 7.72
CA LEU A 678 -8.00 -35.62 6.95
C LEU A 678 -8.06 -34.11 6.64
N SER A 679 -8.95 -33.74 5.73
CA SER A 679 -9.22 -32.33 5.44
C SER A 679 -9.92 -31.63 6.61
N ARG A 680 -9.91 -30.30 6.56
CA ARG A 680 -10.56 -29.45 7.56
C ARG A 680 -12.08 -29.66 7.67
N SER A 681 -12.77 -29.85 6.56
CA SER A 681 -14.23 -30.05 6.53
C SER A 681 -14.68 -31.47 6.89
N ALA A 682 -13.77 -32.44 7.02
CA ALA A 682 -14.14 -33.80 7.39
C ALA A 682 -14.63 -33.89 8.85
N HIS A 683 -15.53 -34.84 9.11
CA HIS A 683 -16.11 -35.10 10.45
C HIS A 683 -15.22 -35.97 11.37
N GLY A 684 -14.09 -36.46 10.86
CA GLY A 684 -13.23 -37.38 11.60
C GLY A 684 -13.69 -38.83 11.56
N VAL A 685 -13.04 -39.66 12.36
CA VAL A 685 -13.28 -41.11 12.49
C VAL A 685 -13.60 -41.45 13.94
N LYS A 686 -14.19 -42.62 14.20
CA LYS A 686 -14.50 -43.04 15.58
C LYS A 686 -13.21 -43.24 16.39
N ALA A 687 -13.13 -42.56 17.54
CA ALA A 687 -12.04 -42.62 18.51
C ALA A 687 -12.29 -43.70 19.56
N ILE A 688 -13.48 -43.64 20.18
CA ILE A 688 -13.95 -44.56 21.22
C ILE A 688 -15.40 -44.92 20.91
N LYS A 689 -15.78 -46.18 21.15
CA LYS A 689 -17.17 -46.62 21.05
C LYS A 689 -17.86 -46.32 22.38
N LEU A 690 -18.76 -45.35 22.35
CA LEU A 690 -19.57 -44.96 23.50
C LEU A 690 -20.69 -46.00 23.72
N ARG A 691 -21.06 -46.25 24.98
CA ARG A 691 -22.19 -47.12 25.39
C ARG A 691 -23.24 -46.27 26.08
N ASN A 692 -24.52 -46.53 25.83
CA ASN A 692 -25.64 -45.80 26.44
C ASN A 692 -25.48 -44.28 26.24
N ASP A 693 -25.86 -43.47 27.24
CA ASP A 693 -25.75 -42.00 27.23
C ASP A 693 -24.35 -41.48 27.64
N ASP A 694 -23.29 -42.23 27.31
CA ASP A 694 -21.91 -41.80 27.56
C ASP A 694 -21.45 -40.74 26.54
N ALA A 695 -20.50 -39.91 26.94
CA ALA A 695 -19.93 -38.86 26.10
C ALA A 695 -18.45 -38.65 26.44
N VAL A 696 -17.66 -38.21 25.46
CA VAL A 696 -16.27 -37.80 25.70
C VAL A 696 -16.27 -36.50 26.49
N VAL A 697 -15.49 -36.46 27.57
CA VAL A 697 -15.35 -35.29 28.46
C VAL A 697 -14.00 -34.61 28.34
N SER A 698 -12.94 -35.34 27.91
CA SER A 698 -11.61 -34.75 27.87
C SER A 698 -10.62 -35.55 27.01
N MET A 699 -9.57 -34.86 26.56
CA MET A 699 -8.42 -35.42 25.85
C MET A 699 -7.10 -34.91 26.44
N ALA A 700 -6.12 -35.80 26.56
CA ALA A 700 -4.77 -35.45 27.00
C ALA A 700 -3.70 -36.08 26.10
N ARG A 701 -2.59 -35.36 25.89
CA ARG A 701 -1.41 -35.88 25.18
C ARG A 701 -0.47 -36.51 26.20
N MET A 702 0.05 -37.69 25.87
CA MET A 702 1.03 -38.40 26.68
C MET A 702 2.30 -37.56 26.88
N ARG A 703 2.83 -37.55 28.10
CA ARG A 703 4.13 -36.97 28.48
C ARG A 703 4.90 -38.03 29.25
N GLU A 704 6.10 -38.37 28.82
CA GLU A 704 6.94 -39.33 29.52
C GLU A 704 7.22 -38.88 30.96
N GLY A 705 7.27 -39.83 31.90
CA GLY A 705 7.48 -39.55 33.33
C GLY A 705 6.28 -38.94 34.07
N ALA A 706 5.17 -38.65 33.38
CA ALA A 706 3.97 -38.10 34.00
C ALA A 706 2.94 -39.19 34.36
N THR A 707 1.84 -38.76 34.98
CA THR A 707 0.71 -39.60 35.38
C THR A 707 -0.61 -39.01 34.85
N LEU A 708 -1.65 -39.83 34.73
CA LEU A 708 -2.98 -39.39 34.36
C LEU A 708 -3.78 -39.03 35.63
N LEU A 709 -4.01 -37.74 35.83
CA LEU A 709 -4.94 -37.23 36.84
C LEU A 709 -6.36 -37.31 36.29
N THR A 710 -7.22 -38.06 36.97
CA THR A 710 -8.67 -38.10 36.73
C THR A 710 -9.38 -37.44 37.88
N ILE A 711 -10.32 -36.53 37.60
CA ILE A 711 -11.17 -35.89 38.60
C ILE A 711 -12.64 -36.13 38.26
N THR A 712 -13.47 -36.40 39.27
CA THR A 712 -14.92 -36.55 39.15
C THR A 712 -15.67 -35.28 39.52
N GLU A 713 -16.93 -35.20 39.10
CA GLU A 713 -17.81 -34.10 39.45
C GLU A 713 -18.11 -34.03 40.97
N LYS A 714 -17.92 -35.13 41.71
CA LYS A 714 -18.05 -35.17 43.18
C LYS A 714 -16.74 -34.86 43.92
N GLY A 715 -15.72 -34.37 43.22
CA GLY A 715 -14.47 -33.90 43.82
C GLY A 715 -13.53 -35.00 44.30
N TYR A 716 -13.62 -36.20 43.72
CA TYR A 716 -12.62 -37.25 43.90
C TYR A 716 -11.56 -37.16 42.79
N GLY A 717 -10.30 -37.31 43.17
CA GLY A 717 -9.16 -37.18 42.28
C GLY A 717 -8.17 -38.32 42.46
N ARG A 718 -7.58 -38.80 41.35
CA ARG A 718 -6.59 -39.87 41.38
C ARG A 718 -5.54 -39.70 40.29
N ARG A 719 -4.27 -39.90 40.64
CA ARG A 719 -3.18 -40.04 39.67
C ARG A 719 -2.95 -41.50 39.36
N THR A 720 -2.85 -41.85 38.07
CA THR A 720 -2.63 -43.23 37.63
C THR A 720 -1.42 -43.26 36.70
N ALA A 721 -0.54 -44.25 36.84
CA ALA A 721 0.57 -44.43 35.92
C ALA A 721 0.07 -44.60 34.47
N LEU A 722 0.70 -43.93 33.51
CA LEU A 722 0.26 -43.95 32.10
C LEU A 722 0.31 -45.35 31.49
N ASP A 723 1.26 -46.19 31.92
CA ASP A 723 1.44 -47.57 31.45
C ASP A 723 0.36 -48.53 31.95
N ALA A 724 -0.43 -48.13 32.94
CA ALA A 724 -1.62 -48.88 33.33
C ALA A 724 -2.67 -48.93 32.20
N TYR A 725 -2.57 -48.05 31.21
CA TYR A 725 -3.43 -48.01 30.03
C TYR A 725 -2.65 -48.52 28.81
N LYS A 726 -2.95 -49.75 28.38
CA LYS A 726 -2.39 -50.30 27.14
C LYS A 726 -2.87 -49.50 25.93
N VAL A 727 -1.98 -49.30 24.96
CA VAL A 727 -2.32 -48.68 23.65
C VAL A 727 -3.32 -49.58 22.92
N GLN A 728 -4.39 -49.00 22.38
CA GLN A 728 -5.43 -49.69 21.62
C GLN A 728 -5.59 -49.10 20.22
N ASN A 729 -6.21 -49.87 19.32
CA ASN A 729 -6.71 -49.33 18.06
C ASN A 729 -7.88 -48.38 18.30
N ARG A 730 -8.05 -47.38 17.43
CA ARG A 730 -9.20 -46.46 17.47
C ARG A 730 -10.52 -47.23 17.33
N GLY A 731 -11.57 -46.72 17.96
CA GLY A 731 -12.92 -47.29 17.89
C GLY A 731 -13.19 -48.44 18.87
N GLY A 732 -12.23 -48.78 19.75
CA GLY A 732 -12.47 -49.68 20.88
C GLY A 732 -13.35 -49.06 21.97
N PHE A 733 -13.79 -49.88 22.93
CA PHE A 733 -14.56 -49.40 24.11
C PHE A 733 -13.69 -48.73 25.19
N GLY A 734 -12.36 -48.76 25.04
CA GLY A 734 -11.42 -48.28 26.05
C GLY A 734 -11.31 -49.22 27.25
N LEU A 735 -10.47 -48.84 28.21
CA LEU A 735 -10.33 -49.52 29.50
C LEU A 735 -11.10 -48.74 30.56
N LYS A 736 -11.47 -49.44 31.64
CA LYS A 736 -11.99 -48.77 32.84
C LYS A 736 -10.93 -47.80 33.36
N ASN A 737 -11.28 -46.51 33.33
CA ASN A 737 -10.50 -45.42 33.91
C ASN A 737 -10.94 -45.16 35.34
N TYR A 738 -12.24 -45.20 35.60
CA TYR A 738 -12.80 -44.83 36.88
C TYR A 738 -14.18 -45.49 37.10
N SER A 739 -14.44 -45.89 38.34
CA SER A 739 -15.70 -46.54 38.74
C SER A 739 -16.73 -45.50 39.18
N VAL A 740 -17.57 -45.11 38.21
CA VAL A 740 -18.69 -44.20 38.39
C VAL A 740 -19.78 -44.88 39.22
N SER A 741 -20.21 -44.21 40.28
CA SER A 741 -21.28 -44.60 41.20
C SER A 741 -21.95 -43.35 41.75
N GLU A 742 -23.10 -43.47 42.42
CA GLU A 742 -23.73 -42.32 43.11
C GLU A 742 -22.77 -41.63 44.10
N LYS A 743 -21.91 -42.41 44.77
CA LYS A 743 -20.90 -41.89 45.70
C LYS A 743 -19.79 -41.12 44.99
N ASN A 744 -19.27 -41.66 43.89
CA ASN A 744 -18.06 -41.14 43.28
C ASN A 744 -18.32 -40.09 42.19
N GLY A 745 -19.54 -40.07 41.63
CA GLY A 745 -19.93 -39.17 40.54
C GLY A 745 -19.36 -39.53 39.17
N TYR A 746 -19.83 -38.83 38.14
CA TYR A 746 -19.29 -38.96 36.78
C TYR A 746 -17.89 -38.34 36.66
N VAL A 747 -17.10 -38.79 35.68
CA VAL A 747 -15.79 -38.20 35.39
C VAL A 747 -15.97 -36.80 34.82
N CYS A 748 -15.33 -35.81 35.46
CA CYS A 748 -15.29 -34.42 34.99
C CYS A 748 -14.24 -34.26 33.87
N GLY A 749 -13.07 -34.87 34.02
CA GLY A 749 -12.04 -34.84 32.97
C GLY A 749 -10.74 -35.53 33.35
N ILE A 750 -9.75 -35.42 32.45
CA ILE A 750 -8.40 -35.95 32.65
C ILE A 750 -7.34 -34.90 32.28
N LYS A 751 -6.21 -34.92 32.99
CA LYS A 751 -4.99 -34.17 32.63
C LYS A 751 -3.77 -35.05 32.85
N VAL A 752 -2.74 -34.87 32.02
CA VAL A 752 -1.44 -35.50 32.26
C VAL A 752 -0.61 -34.54 33.08
N VAL A 753 -0.20 -34.99 34.28
CA VAL A 753 0.48 -34.18 35.31
C VAL A 753 1.66 -34.93 35.91
N ASP A 754 2.67 -34.22 36.38
CA ASP A 754 3.77 -34.75 37.19
C ASP A 754 3.67 -34.23 38.64
N GLU A 755 4.72 -34.44 39.43
CA GLU A 755 4.77 -34.01 40.84
C GLU A 755 5.00 -32.50 41.02
N THR A 756 5.47 -31.82 39.97
CA THR A 756 5.75 -30.38 39.96
C THR A 756 4.58 -29.55 39.41
N ASP A 757 3.49 -30.20 39.02
CA ASP A 757 2.29 -29.51 38.55
C ASP A 757 1.32 -29.26 39.71
N ASP A 758 0.53 -28.20 39.60
CA ASP A 758 -0.67 -27.99 40.42
C ASP A 758 -1.93 -28.30 39.60
N ALA A 759 -3.02 -28.62 40.29
CA ALA A 759 -4.35 -28.74 39.69
C ALA A 759 -5.28 -27.68 40.27
N ILE A 760 -5.90 -26.91 39.39
CA ILE A 760 -6.93 -25.92 39.75
C ILE A 760 -8.27 -26.45 39.26
N MET A 761 -9.26 -26.48 40.15
CA MET A 761 -10.61 -26.96 39.85
C MET A 761 -11.66 -25.96 40.30
N ILE A 762 -12.78 -25.93 39.57
CA ILE A 762 -13.93 -25.09 39.87
C ILE A 762 -15.21 -25.92 39.95
N SER A 763 -16.09 -25.59 40.89
CA SER A 763 -17.47 -26.07 40.95
C SER A 763 -18.50 -25.12 40.32
N ASN A 764 -19.68 -25.63 40.01
CA ASN A 764 -20.79 -24.87 39.43
C ASN A 764 -21.30 -23.70 40.29
N ASP A 765 -21.08 -23.74 41.61
CA ASP A 765 -21.37 -22.66 42.56
C ASP A 765 -20.23 -21.64 42.70
N GLY A 766 -19.15 -21.78 41.91
CA GLY A 766 -18.08 -20.79 41.80
C GLY A 766 -16.91 -20.97 42.76
N ILE A 767 -16.89 -22.05 43.57
CA ILE A 767 -15.75 -22.35 44.45
C ILE A 767 -14.56 -22.83 43.61
N VAL A 768 -13.42 -22.18 43.78
CA VAL A 768 -12.17 -22.51 43.08
C VAL A 768 -11.15 -23.01 44.10
N ILE A 769 -10.56 -24.17 43.82
CA ILE A 769 -9.55 -24.79 44.69
C ILE A 769 -8.31 -25.10 43.88
N ARG A 770 -7.14 -24.87 44.49
CA ARG A 770 -5.83 -25.27 43.99
C ARG A 770 -5.23 -26.32 44.91
N ILE A 771 -4.75 -27.41 44.32
CA ILE A 771 -4.03 -28.47 45.02
C ILE A 771 -2.71 -28.75 44.32
N ARG A 772 -1.72 -29.24 45.08
CA ARG A 772 -0.49 -29.75 44.50
C ARG A 772 -0.74 -31.14 43.95
N CYS A 773 -0.27 -31.44 42.74
CA CYS A 773 -0.44 -32.79 42.20
C CYS A 773 0.33 -33.82 43.05
N SER A 774 1.42 -33.42 43.72
CA SER A 774 2.16 -34.25 44.67
C SER A 774 1.29 -34.85 45.77
N ASP A 775 0.28 -34.11 46.23
CA ASP A 775 -0.58 -34.49 47.34
C ASP A 775 -1.66 -35.50 46.90
N VAL A 776 -1.92 -35.61 45.60
CA VAL A 776 -2.78 -36.65 45.04
C VAL A 776 -1.95 -37.93 44.88
N ARG A 777 -2.27 -38.97 45.63
CA ARG A 777 -1.51 -40.23 45.56
C ARG A 777 -1.64 -40.91 44.20
N VAL A 778 -0.54 -41.54 43.74
CA VAL A 778 -0.56 -42.45 42.59
C VAL A 778 -1.18 -43.78 42.99
N MET A 779 -2.20 -44.22 42.25
CA MET A 779 -3.00 -45.41 42.54
C MET A 779 -3.33 -46.18 41.25
N GLY A 780 -3.86 -47.40 41.39
CA GLY A 780 -4.31 -48.23 40.27
C GLY A 780 -5.61 -47.74 39.62
N ARG A 781 -5.95 -48.28 38.44
CA ARG A 781 -7.13 -47.85 37.63
C ARG A 781 -8.49 -48.06 38.30
N TYR A 782 -8.58 -48.93 39.29
CA TYR A 782 -9.83 -49.31 39.95
C TYR A 782 -10.07 -48.61 41.28
N ALA A 783 -9.07 -47.89 41.82
CA ALA A 783 -9.20 -47.22 43.11
C ALA A 783 -10.12 -45.99 43.05
N ALA A 784 -10.86 -45.69 44.12
CA ALA A 784 -11.73 -44.51 44.17
C ALA A 784 -10.95 -43.18 44.21
N GLY A 785 -9.67 -43.19 44.58
CA GLY A 785 -8.88 -41.96 44.70
C GLY A 785 -9.13 -41.23 46.03
N VAL A 786 -8.60 -40.01 46.11
CA VAL A 786 -8.67 -39.16 47.31
C VAL A 786 -9.63 -37.99 47.09
N LYS A 787 -10.17 -37.42 48.16
CA LYS A 787 -11.05 -36.26 48.04
C LYS A 787 -10.19 -35.02 47.84
N VAL A 788 -10.27 -34.46 46.64
CA VAL A 788 -9.52 -33.27 46.22
C VAL A 788 -10.33 -31.99 46.35
N MET A 789 -11.67 -32.10 46.37
CA MET A 789 -12.58 -31.00 46.61
C MET A 789 -13.82 -31.51 47.35
N ARG A 790 -14.21 -30.82 48.42
CA ARG A 790 -15.50 -31.07 49.08
C ARG A 790 -16.59 -30.31 48.32
N VAL A 791 -17.50 -31.05 47.69
CA VAL A 791 -18.71 -30.49 47.09
C VAL A 791 -19.94 -30.84 47.94
N THR A 792 -20.89 -29.92 48.03
CA THR A 792 -22.21 -30.15 48.63
C THR A 792 -23.10 -30.96 47.69
N ASP A 793 -24.26 -31.44 48.14
CA ASP A 793 -25.11 -32.35 47.33
C ASP A 793 -25.57 -31.74 46.00
N ASP A 794 -25.83 -30.42 45.98
CA ASP A 794 -26.24 -29.63 44.80
C ASP A 794 -25.06 -29.06 44.00
N SER A 795 -23.84 -29.17 44.52
CA SER A 795 -22.62 -28.65 43.91
C SER A 795 -21.84 -29.77 43.21
N LYS A 796 -21.15 -29.41 42.14
CA LYS A 796 -20.32 -30.34 41.37
C LYS A 796 -19.13 -29.63 40.73
N VAL A 797 -18.01 -30.33 40.64
CA VAL A 797 -16.84 -29.89 39.87
C VAL A 797 -17.21 -29.85 38.39
N VAL A 798 -17.08 -28.69 37.76
CA VAL A 798 -17.44 -28.47 36.35
C VAL A 798 -16.25 -28.46 35.41
N SER A 799 -15.07 -28.05 35.90
CA SER A 799 -13.85 -28.04 35.11
C SER A 799 -12.62 -28.07 36.01
N PHE A 800 -11.50 -28.58 35.48
CA PHE A 800 -10.19 -28.42 36.09
C PHE A 800 -9.10 -28.32 35.04
N THR A 801 -8.00 -27.69 35.41
CA THR A 801 -6.83 -27.54 34.56
C THR A 801 -5.54 -27.78 35.33
N ARG A 802 -4.46 -28.01 34.57
CA ARG A 802 -3.10 -28.12 35.08
C ARG A 802 -2.50 -26.72 35.12
N ALA A 803 -1.90 -26.34 36.23
CA ALA A 803 -1.15 -25.11 36.40
C ALA A 803 0.32 -25.42 36.75
N GLU A 804 1.23 -24.49 36.45
CA GLU A 804 2.60 -24.56 36.97
C GLU A 804 2.60 -24.34 38.48
N HIS A 805 3.53 -24.96 39.21
CA HIS A 805 3.65 -24.77 40.66
C HIS A 805 3.84 -23.30 41.04
N ASP A 806 3.17 -22.87 42.11
CA ASP A 806 3.30 -21.53 42.67
C ASP A 806 3.52 -21.64 44.19
N ASP A 807 4.74 -21.32 44.63
CA ASP A 807 5.13 -21.37 46.04
C ASP A 807 4.34 -20.38 46.91
N GLU A 808 3.75 -19.33 46.31
CA GLU A 808 3.01 -18.27 47.02
C GLU A 808 1.50 -18.51 47.05
N ALA A 809 0.97 -19.49 46.32
CA ALA A 809 -0.46 -19.74 46.24
C ALA A 809 -0.99 -20.52 47.47
N GLU A 810 -2.14 -20.10 48.01
CA GLU A 810 -2.86 -20.90 49.02
C GLU A 810 -3.34 -22.22 48.39
N THR A 811 -2.71 -23.33 48.79
CA THR A 811 -3.10 -24.69 48.37
C THR A 811 -3.95 -25.35 49.44
N GLN A 812 -5.04 -26.00 49.04
CA GLN A 812 -5.88 -26.75 49.97
C GLN A 812 -5.25 -28.11 50.29
N GLU A 813 -5.30 -28.53 51.56
CA GLU A 813 -4.88 -29.88 51.95
C GLU A 813 -5.81 -30.94 51.35
N VAL A 814 -5.21 -31.94 50.71
CA VAL A 814 -5.92 -33.09 50.14
C VAL A 814 -6.30 -34.05 51.27
N GLU A 815 -7.58 -34.41 51.36
CA GLU A 815 -8.07 -35.30 52.40
C GLU A 815 -7.71 -36.75 52.04
N HIS A 816 -6.73 -37.30 52.76
CA HIS A 816 -6.29 -38.67 52.59
C HIS A 816 -7.21 -39.65 53.34
N PRO A 817 -7.60 -40.78 52.72
CA PRO A 817 -8.40 -41.81 53.37
C PRO A 817 -7.65 -42.45 54.55
N THR A 818 -8.41 -42.88 55.55
CA THR A 818 -7.91 -43.61 56.73
C THR A 818 -7.36 -45.00 56.36
N GLU A 819 -6.53 -45.62 57.21
CA GLU A 819 -5.96 -46.96 56.93
C GLU A 819 -7.03 -48.04 56.68
N GLU A 820 -8.19 -47.94 57.34
CA GLU A 820 -9.32 -48.85 57.10
C GLU A 820 -9.96 -48.63 55.72
N GLU A 821 -10.16 -47.38 55.33
CA GLU A 821 -10.69 -47.03 54.00
C GLU A 821 -9.73 -47.46 52.89
N ILE A 822 -8.41 -47.33 53.09
CA ILE A 822 -7.39 -47.78 52.14
C ILE A 822 -7.46 -49.31 51.96
N ARG A 823 -7.60 -50.08 53.04
CA ARG A 823 -7.74 -51.54 52.95
C ARG A 823 -9.01 -51.95 52.22
N GLN A 824 -10.11 -51.25 52.47
CA GLN A 824 -11.39 -51.56 51.84
C GLN A 824 -11.42 -51.16 50.36
N ASP A 825 -10.83 -50.01 49.99
CA ASP A 825 -10.67 -49.59 48.59
C ASP A 825 -9.73 -50.54 47.82
N ALA A 826 -8.68 -51.06 48.47
CA ALA A 826 -7.81 -52.08 47.88
C ALA A 826 -8.54 -53.42 47.60
N LEU A 827 -9.40 -53.87 48.53
CA LEU A 827 -10.23 -55.06 48.35
C LEU A 827 -11.26 -54.87 47.22
N ASN A 828 -11.94 -53.72 47.19
CA ASN A 828 -12.90 -53.38 46.13
C ASN A 828 -12.21 -53.25 44.77
N SER A 829 -11.04 -52.59 44.71
CA SER A 829 -10.24 -52.47 43.50
C SER A 829 -9.81 -53.83 42.96
N ALA A 830 -9.44 -54.77 43.84
CA ALA A 830 -9.06 -56.12 43.45
C ALA A 830 -10.26 -56.93 42.92
N ALA A 831 -11.44 -56.78 43.54
CA ALA A 831 -12.67 -57.39 43.06
C ALA A 831 -13.08 -56.84 41.68
N GLU A 832 -13.11 -55.52 41.51
CA GLU A 832 -13.41 -54.88 40.22
C GLU A 832 -12.38 -55.23 39.14
N GLN A 833 -11.10 -55.34 39.50
CA GLN A 833 -10.07 -55.79 38.57
C GLN A 833 -10.33 -57.24 38.11
N SER A 834 -10.71 -58.14 39.02
CA SER A 834 -11.04 -59.53 38.68
C SER A 834 -12.29 -59.67 37.81
N GLU A 835 -13.33 -58.86 38.05
CA GLU A 835 -14.52 -58.81 37.18
C GLU A 835 -14.19 -58.25 35.79
N ALA A 836 -13.33 -57.23 35.72
CA ALA A 836 -12.89 -56.64 34.47
C ALA A 836 -11.99 -57.58 33.64
N GLU A 837 -11.19 -58.44 34.29
CA GLU A 837 -10.39 -59.47 33.63
C GLU A 837 -11.25 -60.65 33.13
N ASN A 838 -12.32 -61.01 33.84
CA ASN A 838 -13.27 -62.06 33.43
C ASN A 838 -14.23 -61.64 32.29
N ALA A 839 -14.45 -60.34 32.07
CA ALA A 839 -15.35 -59.83 31.03
C ALA A 839 -14.72 -59.78 29.61
N VAL A 840 -13.48 -60.24 29.42
CA VAL A 840 -12.72 -60.11 28.16
C VAL A 840 -12.92 -61.30 27.19
N ASP A 841 -13.69 -62.33 27.55
CA ASP A 841 -13.71 -63.63 26.84
C ASP A 841 -15.02 -63.98 26.10
N GLU A 842 -15.77 -62.99 25.60
CA GLU A 842 -16.84 -63.25 24.60
C GLU A 842 -16.39 -62.80 23.20
N PRO A 843 -16.25 -63.71 22.22
CA PRO A 843 -15.96 -63.35 20.83
C PRO A 843 -17.18 -62.67 20.22
N ALA A 844 -16.97 -61.52 19.58
CA ALA A 844 -18.02 -60.83 18.85
C ALA A 844 -18.42 -61.66 17.62
N GLU A 845 -19.67 -62.09 17.55
CA GLU A 845 -20.30 -62.56 16.33
C GLU A 845 -20.40 -61.40 15.33
N ASP A 846 -19.86 -61.63 14.13
CA ASP A 846 -20.03 -60.77 12.96
C ASP A 846 -21.48 -60.84 12.48
N GLU A 847 -22.17 -59.70 12.41
CA GLU A 847 -23.38 -59.55 11.58
C GLU A 847 -23.19 -58.38 10.60
N GLU A 848 -23.63 -58.63 9.36
CA GLU A 848 -23.35 -57.99 8.08
C GLU A 848 -23.67 -56.48 7.93
#